data_AF-A0AAD2DMF8-F1
#
_entry.id   AF-A0AAD2DMF8-F1
#
_cell.length_a   1.000
_cell.length_b   1.000
_cell.length_c   1.000
_cell.angle_alpha   90.00
_cell.angle_beta   90.00
_cell.angle_gamma   90.00
#
_symmetry.space_group_name_H-M   'P 1'
#
loop_
_entity.id
_entity.type
_entity.pdbx_description
1 polymer ?
#
loop_
_entity_poly.entity_id
_entity_poly.type
_entity_poly.pdbx_seq_one_letter_code
_entity_poly.pdbx_strand_id
1 'polypeptide(L)'
;MMEPVMDNNATSSPPQTLLERLKDYGQEDAFALWDELSPEERELLVKDIESIDLPRMDRITRCSFQSQGLPAAVIEPVPESNVSMVEERTIEERERWWKMGLKAISDGKLGVLLLSGGQGTRLGSSDPKGCFNIKLPSGKSLFQLQAERILCAQRLASQSVNEGSTSFKPIHWYIMTSPFTDEPTRKFFESHKYFGLEQNQVTFFQQGTIPCVSKDGRFIMETPYRVAKSPDGNGGVYSALKSSRLLEDMSMRGIKFLDCYGVDNALVRVADPTFLGYFIDKGATAAAKVVRKAYPQEKVGVFVRRGKDGPLSVVEYNELDPSLASAINQQTGRLRFCWSNVCLHMFTLDFLNQVANGLEKDSIYHLAEKKIPSVHGHTVGYKLEQFIFDAFPYAPSTALFEVLREEEFAPVKNANGSNFDTPDSARLLVLRLHARWVVAAGGFLTHSVPLYATGVEVSPLCSYAGENLEAICRGRTFHAPCEISHYTTNNGKQSIPLNSRLSHLRFSVCIRLSRLFQHKVYVEEGSGGGKRAMEVSERIYGSIQKRRQVSQLVEELWEQILTLEDKEILDLFTYTPILDAAAKIGNVEFLTPLIQSYPDLIWVFDSFKDKYSIIHAAVINRQERVFSLIYNSRGIKDALLYNKDDSNNNILHFATKLAPASKLNSITGATIQM
;
A
#
# COMPACT_ATOMS: atom_id res chain seq x y z
N MET A 1 -1.07 74.26 38.82
CA MET A 1 -0.51 73.03 38.22
C MET A 1 -1.63 72.42 37.40
N MET A 2 -1.64 72.67 36.09
CA MET A 2 -2.46 71.90 35.16
C MET A 2 -1.67 70.63 34.87
N GLU A 3 -2.22 69.48 35.23
CA GLU A 3 -1.72 68.19 34.76
C GLU A 3 -1.85 68.14 33.23
N PRO A 4 -0.82 67.64 32.51
CA PRO A 4 -0.94 67.45 31.08
C PRO A 4 -1.88 66.27 30.84
N VAL A 5 -3.00 66.54 30.15
CA VAL A 5 -3.82 65.53 29.51
C VAL A 5 -2.91 64.75 28.55
N MET A 6 -2.61 63.50 28.89
CA MET A 6 -1.94 62.59 27.96
C MET A 6 -2.90 62.33 26.80
N ASP A 7 -2.54 62.86 25.64
CA ASP A 7 -3.19 62.64 24.35
C ASP A 7 -2.99 61.18 23.94
N ASN A 8 -3.88 60.29 24.40
CA ASN A 8 -3.94 58.87 24.02
C ASN A 8 -4.59 58.68 22.64
N ASN A 9 -4.28 59.55 21.67
CA ASN A 9 -4.65 59.36 20.26
C ASN A 9 -3.68 58.40 19.57
N ALA A 10 -3.69 57.13 20.01
CA ALA A 10 -3.16 56.03 19.22
C ALA A 10 -4.10 55.80 18.02
N THR A 11 -3.68 56.26 16.84
CA THR A 11 -4.24 56.04 15.49
C THR A 11 -5.67 55.47 15.42
N SER A 12 -6.68 56.35 15.25
CA SER A 12 -8.08 55.95 15.12
C SER A 12 -8.37 55.22 13.80
N SER A 13 -7.66 55.54 12.71
CA SER A 13 -7.85 54.93 11.39
C SER A 13 -6.87 53.78 11.12
N PRO A 14 -7.22 52.81 10.25
CA PRO A 14 -6.27 51.82 9.75
C PRO A 14 -5.03 52.50 9.16
N PRO A 15 -3.85 51.84 9.17
CA PRO A 15 -2.67 52.35 8.49
C PRO A 15 -2.98 52.59 7.01
N GLN A 16 -3.01 53.86 6.61
CA GLN A 16 -3.52 54.29 5.30
C GLN A 16 -2.80 53.60 4.14
N THR A 17 -1.48 53.45 4.24
CA THR A 17 -0.65 52.78 3.23
C THR A 17 -1.00 51.30 3.07
N LEU A 18 -1.31 50.60 4.17
CA LEU A 18 -1.70 49.19 4.13
C LEU A 18 -3.13 49.02 3.61
N LEU A 19 -4.05 49.91 3.99
CA LEU A 19 -5.41 49.94 3.47
C LEU A 19 -5.43 50.18 1.95
N GLU A 20 -4.67 51.15 1.45
CA GLU A 20 -4.51 51.41 0.01
C GLU A 20 -3.94 50.18 -0.70
N ARG A 21 -2.91 49.57 -0.13
CA ARG A 21 -2.34 48.33 -0.67
C ARG A 21 -3.35 47.19 -0.72
N LEU A 22 -4.22 47.02 0.27
CA LEU A 22 -5.27 46.00 0.24
C LEU A 22 -6.32 46.27 -0.83
N LYS A 23 -6.68 47.54 -1.06
CA LYS A 23 -7.61 47.94 -2.14
C LYS A 23 -7.10 47.54 -3.51
N ASP A 24 -5.79 47.63 -3.75
CA ASP A 24 -5.16 47.19 -5.00
C ASP A 24 -5.41 45.70 -5.29
N TYR A 25 -5.69 44.89 -4.26
CA TYR A 25 -5.99 43.46 -4.36
C TYR A 25 -7.44 43.10 -4.01
N GLY A 26 -8.32 44.09 -3.78
CA GLY A 26 -9.71 43.87 -3.38
C GLY A 26 -9.89 43.21 -2.01
N GLN A 27 -8.96 43.45 -1.08
CA GLN A 27 -8.89 42.84 0.26
C GLN A 27 -9.13 43.84 1.40
N GLU A 28 -9.64 45.03 1.10
CA GLU A 28 -9.86 46.10 2.08
C GLU A 28 -10.84 45.75 3.19
N ASP A 29 -11.75 44.80 2.95
CA ASP A 29 -12.70 44.30 3.95
C ASP A 29 -12.04 43.63 5.15
N ALA A 30 -10.75 43.28 5.07
CA ALA A 30 -10.00 42.80 6.21
C ALA A 30 -9.95 43.83 7.37
N PHE A 31 -10.17 45.12 7.07
CA PHE A 31 -10.28 46.20 8.06
C PHE A 31 -11.74 46.59 8.39
N ALA A 32 -12.75 45.85 7.94
CA ALA A 32 -14.16 46.23 8.10
C ALA A 32 -14.59 46.44 9.57
N LEU A 33 -13.96 45.74 10.51
CA LEU A 33 -14.26 45.81 11.95
C LEU A 33 -13.23 46.64 12.75
N TRP A 34 -12.36 47.43 12.10
CA TRP A 34 -11.26 48.15 12.76
C TRP A 34 -11.69 49.03 13.93
N ASP A 35 -12.82 49.72 13.78
CA ASP A 35 -13.35 50.64 14.79
C ASP A 35 -13.84 49.91 16.06
N GLU A 36 -14.11 48.61 15.95
CA GLU A 36 -14.53 47.74 17.06
C GLU A 36 -13.34 47.13 17.82
N LEU A 37 -12.12 47.21 17.27
CA LEU A 37 -10.91 46.59 17.83
C LEU A 37 -10.28 47.43 18.94
N SER A 38 -9.74 46.75 19.95
CA SER A 38 -8.82 47.37 20.91
C SER A 38 -7.50 47.79 20.23
N PRO A 39 -6.71 48.70 20.83
CA PRO A 39 -5.39 49.05 20.32
C PRO A 39 -4.47 47.83 20.10
N GLU A 40 -4.51 46.86 21.01
CA GLU A 40 -3.72 45.61 20.90
C GLU A 40 -4.22 44.73 19.76
N GLU A 41 -5.53 44.60 19.58
CA GLU A 41 -6.13 43.84 18.47
C GLU A 41 -5.81 44.47 17.11
N ARG A 42 -5.78 45.81 17.02
CA ARG A 42 -5.34 46.54 15.83
C ARG A 42 -3.91 46.20 15.44
N GLU A 43 -2.99 46.19 16.41
CA GLU A 43 -1.59 45.80 16.17
C GLU A 43 -1.48 44.33 15.70
N LEU A 44 -2.27 43.43 16.30
CA LEU A 44 -2.32 42.02 15.88
C LEU A 44 -2.83 41.86 14.45
N LEU A 45 -3.88 42.59 14.06
CA LEU A 45 -4.42 42.56 12.70
C LEU A 45 -3.42 43.07 11.68
N VAL A 46 -2.78 44.21 11.95
CA VAL A 46 -1.77 44.78 11.06
C VAL A 46 -0.64 43.78 10.83
N LYS A 47 -0.10 43.20 11.92
CA LYS A 47 0.95 42.20 11.85
C LYS A 47 0.53 40.94 11.08
N ASP A 48 -0.72 40.50 11.26
CA ASP A 48 -1.26 39.34 10.57
C ASP A 48 -1.35 39.58 9.06
N ILE A 49 -1.85 40.75 8.64
CA ILE A 49 -1.97 41.13 7.23
C ILE A 49 -0.58 41.35 6.60
N GLU A 50 0.35 42.02 7.30
CA GLU A 50 1.72 42.24 6.80
C GLU A 50 2.50 40.93 6.58
N SER A 51 2.12 39.85 7.28
CA SER A 51 2.69 38.52 7.06
C SER A 51 2.26 37.87 5.73
N ILE A 52 1.23 38.39 5.08
CA ILE A 52 0.66 37.84 3.84
C ILE A 52 1.35 38.49 2.63
N ASP A 53 1.95 37.66 1.78
CA ASP A 53 2.40 38.08 0.45
C ASP A 53 1.19 38.30 -0.47
N LEU A 54 0.64 39.52 -0.44
CA LEU A 54 -0.54 39.90 -1.23
C LEU A 54 -0.37 39.69 -2.74
N PRO A 55 0.74 40.10 -3.40
CA PRO A 55 0.97 39.78 -4.82
C PRO A 55 0.93 38.28 -5.12
N ARG A 56 1.54 37.45 -4.26
CA ARG A 56 1.51 35.99 -4.41
C ARG A 56 0.10 35.44 -4.23
N MET A 57 -0.63 35.92 -3.22
CA MET A 57 -1.97 35.43 -2.92
C MET A 57 -2.96 35.79 -4.02
N ASP A 58 -2.94 37.03 -4.50
CA ASP A 58 -3.79 37.47 -5.63
C ASP A 58 -3.52 36.64 -6.90
N ARG A 59 -2.24 36.36 -7.21
CA ARG A 59 -1.87 35.46 -8.31
C ARG A 59 -2.50 34.08 -8.14
N ILE A 60 -2.31 33.44 -6.99
CA ILE A 60 -2.82 32.10 -6.70
C ILE A 60 -4.36 32.09 -6.81
N THR A 61 -5.05 33.02 -6.16
CA THR A 61 -6.51 33.10 -6.19
C THR A 61 -7.01 33.25 -7.62
N ARG A 62 -6.47 34.21 -8.38
CA ARG A 62 -6.89 34.45 -9.76
C ARG A 62 -6.68 33.22 -10.66
N CYS A 63 -5.50 32.61 -10.62
CA CYS A 63 -5.20 31.41 -11.43
C CYS A 63 -6.10 30.23 -11.03
N SER A 64 -6.34 30.02 -9.74
CA SER A 64 -7.14 28.91 -9.23
C SER A 64 -8.62 29.06 -9.61
N PHE A 65 -9.19 30.27 -9.50
CA PHE A 65 -10.57 30.53 -9.89
C PHE A 65 -10.78 30.47 -11.41
N GLN A 66 -9.82 30.96 -12.21
CA GLN A 66 -9.88 30.86 -13.67
C GLN A 66 -9.87 29.41 -14.15
N SER A 67 -9.18 28.52 -13.43
CA SER A 67 -9.09 27.10 -13.79
C SER A 67 -10.42 26.34 -13.69
N GLN A 68 -11.35 26.75 -12.82
CA GLN A 68 -12.66 26.08 -12.65
C GLN A 68 -13.58 26.20 -13.88
N GLY A 69 -13.36 27.21 -14.74
CA GLY A 69 -14.19 27.46 -15.93
C GLY A 69 -13.66 26.87 -17.23
N LEU A 70 -12.46 26.26 -17.22
CA LEU A 70 -11.84 25.72 -18.43
C LEU A 70 -12.28 24.26 -18.67
N PRO A 71 -12.49 23.85 -19.94
CA PRO A 71 -12.72 22.44 -20.25
C PRO A 71 -11.54 21.61 -19.73
N ALA A 72 -11.85 20.55 -18.97
CA ALA A 72 -10.83 19.63 -18.51
C ALA A 72 -10.06 19.07 -19.72
N ALA A 73 -8.73 19.22 -19.71
CA ALA A 73 -7.88 18.68 -20.78
C ALA A 73 -8.15 17.17 -20.94
N VAL A 74 -8.25 16.71 -22.18
CA VAL A 74 -8.49 15.30 -22.51
C VAL A 74 -7.48 14.42 -21.78
N ILE A 75 -7.97 13.44 -21.03
CA ILE A 75 -7.14 12.49 -20.29
C ILE A 75 -7.13 11.14 -20.98
N GLU A 76 -5.97 10.51 -21.00
CA GLU A 76 -5.75 9.16 -21.50
C GLU A 76 -5.24 8.26 -20.36
N PRO A 77 -5.61 6.97 -20.33
CA PRO A 77 -5.08 6.05 -19.34
C PRO A 77 -3.58 5.83 -19.56
N VAL A 78 -2.85 5.50 -18.49
CA VAL A 78 -1.46 5.05 -18.63
C VAL A 78 -1.45 3.59 -19.08
N PRO A 79 -0.83 3.26 -20.23
CA PRO A 79 -0.73 1.88 -20.69
C PRO A 79 -0.01 0.98 -19.69
N GLU A 80 -0.41 -0.28 -19.57
CA GLU A 80 0.24 -1.26 -18.68
C GLU A 80 1.73 -1.42 -19.02
N SER A 81 2.11 -1.33 -20.30
CA SER A 81 3.51 -1.36 -20.78
C SER A 81 4.40 -0.23 -20.24
N ASN A 82 3.81 0.82 -19.66
CA ASN A 82 4.52 1.96 -19.09
C ASN A 82 4.70 1.83 -17.57
N VAL A 83 4.21 0.75 -16.99
CA VAL A 83 4.29 0.46 -15.55
C VAL A 83 5.12 -0.80 -15.37
N SER A 84 6.08 -0.78 -14.44
CA SER A 84 6.70 -2.05 -14.02
C SER A 84 5.66 -2.82 -13.21
N MET A 85 5.07 -3.87 -13.79
CA MET A 85 4.04 -4.68 -13.14
C MET A 85 4.63 -5.79 -12.29
N VAL A 86 3.96 -6.15 -11.18
CA VAL A 86 4.46 -7.15 -10.23
C VAL A 86 4.64 -8.51 -10.90
N GLU A 87 3.69 -8.93 -11.74
CA GLU A 87 3.73 -10.21 -12.45
C GLU A 87 4.84 -10.32 -13.52
N GLU A 88 5.37 -9.20 -14.02
CA GLU A 88 6.34 -9.20 -15.12
C GLU A 88 7.80 -9.15 -14.65
N ARG A 89 8.03 -8.85 -13.36
CA ARG A 89 9.38 -8.70 -12.81
C ARG A 89 10.07 -10.04 -12.63
N THR A 90 11.24 -10.18 -13.22
CA THR A 90 12.04 -11.40 -13.03
C THR A 90 12.70 -11.45 -11.64
N ILE A 91 13.23 -12.61 -11.25
CA ILE A 91 14.00 -12.73 -10.01
C ILE A 91 15.28 -11.88 -10.12
N GLU A 92 15.92 -11.93 -11.28
CA GLU A 92 17.18 -11.23 -11.58
C GLU A 92 17.00 -9.72 -11.52
N GLU A 93 15.89 -9.18 -12.05
CA GLU A 93 15.56 -7.76 -11.95
C GLU A 93 15.38 -7.32 -10.50
N ARG A 94 14.62 -8.08 -9.71
CA ARG A 94 14.38 -7.78 -8.30
C ARG A 94 15.67 -7.79 -7.48
N GLU A 95 16.51 -8.80 -7.67
CA GLU A 95 17.81 -8.87 -6.99
C GLU A 95 18.74 -7.73 -7.39
N ARG A 96 18.75 -7.39 -8.69
CA ARG A 96 19.59 -6.30 -9.22
C ARG A 96 19.16 -4.96 -8.64
N TRP A 97 17.86 -4.64 -8.67
CA TRP A 97 17.35 -3.40 -8.07
C TRP A 97 17.59 -3.37 -6.57
N TRP A 98 17.35 -4.47 -5.84
CA TRP A 98 17.63 -4.56 -4.42
C TRP A 98 19.10 -4.22 -4.09
N LYS A 99 20.07 -4.85 -4.80
CA LYS A 99 21.51 -4.57 -4.63
C LYS A 99 21.86 -3.13 -5.00
N MET A 100 21.31 -2.59 -6.08
CA MET A 100 21.53 -1.20 -6.50
C MET A 100 21.02 -0.20 -5.47
N GLY A 101 19.82 -0.42 -4.92
CA GLY A 101 19.25 0.43 -3.89
C GLY A 101 20.03 0.38 -2.58
N LEU A 102 20.38 -0.81 -2.10
CA LEU A 102 21.20 -0.96 -0.89
C LEU A 102 22.55 -0.25 -1.04
N LYS A 103 23.18 -0.37 -2.21
CA LYS A 103 24.41 0.37 -2.51
C LYS A 103 24.19 1.88 -2.48
N ALA A 104 23.12 2.39 -3.08
CA ALA A 104 22.84 3.82 -3.06
C ALA A 104 22.57 4.35 -1.64
N ILE A 105 21.89 3.57 -0.81
CA ILE A 105 21.70 3.86 0.61
C ILE A 105 23.06 3.88 1.33
N SER A 106 23.90 2.86 1.15
CA SER A 106 25.22 2.79 1.82
C SER A 106 26.16 3.93 1.39
N ASP A 107 26.06 4.37 0.13
CA ASP A 107 26.81 5.51 -0.41
C ASP A 107 26.31 6.86 0.16
N GLY A 108 25.24 6.89 0.97
CA GLY A 108 24.65 8.10 1.54
C GLY A 108 23.89 8.95 0.52
N LYS A 109 23.38 8.35 -0.56
CA LYS A 109 22.71 9.06 -1.66
C LYS A 109 21.20 9.21 -1.47
N LEU A 110 20.61 8.53 -0.49
CA LEU A 110 19.18 8.58 -0.21
C LEU A 110 18.88 9.48 1.00
N GLY A 111 17.97 10.42 0.84
CA GLY A 111 17.24 11.06 1.93
C GLY A 111 15.78 10.60 1.94
N VAL A 112 15.12 10.74 3.09
CA VAL A 112 13.70 10.42 3.25
C VAL A 112 12.93 11.69 3.60
N LEU A 113 11.81 11.92 2.94
CA LEU A 113 10.96 13.10 3.12
C LEU A 113 9.54 12.69 3.52
N LEU A 114 9.19 12.92 4.78
CA LEU A 114 7.87 12.61 5.33
C LEU A 114 6.94 13.82 5.30
N LEU A 115 5.76 13.65 4.73
CA LEU A 115 4.67 14.62 4.75
C LEU A 115 3.77 14.37 5.97
N SER A 116 3.97 15.15 7.03
CA SER A 116 3.25 15.03 8.32
C SER A 116 2.60 16.36 8.78
N GLY A 117 2.17 17.19 7.82
CA GLY A 117 1.46 18.45 8.09
C GLY A 117 0.00 18.28 8.55
N GLY A 118 -0.61 17.14 8.24
CA GLY A 118 -2.01 16.86 8.55
C GLY A 118 -2.26 16.47 10.01
N GLN A 119 -3.27 17.08 10.63
CA GLN A 119 -3.76 16.68 11.95
C GLN A 119 -4.62 15.41 11.90
N GLY A 120 -4.68 14.69 13.03
CA GLY A 120 -5.51 13.49 13.20
C GLY A 120 -7.01 13.76 13.43
N THR A 121 -7.55 14.92 13.07
CA THR A 121 -8.92 15.34 13.45
C THR A 121 -10.01 14.39 12.96
N ARG A 122 -9.89 13.85 11.74
CA ARG A 122 -10.81 12.81 11.21
C ARG A 122 -10.74 11.48 11.96
N LEU A 123 -9.68 11.25 12.73
CA LEU A 123 -9.50 10.09 13.61
C LEU A 123 -10.02 10.36 15.03
N GLY A 124 -10.53 11.57 15.31
CA GLY A 124 -10.95 11.98 16.65
C GLY A 124 -9.78 12.30 17.59
N SER A 125 -8.59 12.61 17.06
CA SER A 125 -7.41 13.00 17.84
C SER A 125 -6.97 14.43 17.52
N SER A 126 -6.56 15.17 18.55
CA SER A 126 -5.89 16.47 18.43
C SER A 126 -4.40 16.33 18.07
N ASP A 127 -3.83 15.13 18.25
CA ASP A 127 -2.40 14.91 18.04
C ASP A 127 -2.07 14.78 16.54
N PRO A 128 -0.79 15.03 16.16
CA PRO A 128 -0.29 14.71 14.84
C PRO A 128 -0.56 13.25 14.50
N LYS A 129 -0.96 12.98 13.25
CA LYS A 129 -1.34 11.63 12.83
C LYS A 129 -0.24 10.59 13.03
N GLY A 130 1.03 10.97 12.89
CA GLY A 130 2.15 10.05 13.12
C GLY A 130 2.27 9.54 14.56
N CYS A 131 1.72 10.26 15.55
CA CYS A 131 1.68 9.82 16.94
C CYS A 131 0.62 8.73 17.18
N PHE A 132 -0.28 8.50 16.21
CA PHE A 132 -1.42 7.62 16.38
C PHE A 132 -0.99 6.16 16.56
N ASN A 133 -1.57 5.49 17.55
CA ASN A 133 -1.40 4.08 17.82
C ASN A 133 -2.61 3.31 17.28
N ILE A 134 -2.40 2.53 16.22
CA ILE A 134 -3.44 1.70 15.58
C ILE A 134 -3.76 0.41 16.35
N LYS A 135 -3.28 0.29 17.60
CA LYS A 135 -3.50 -0.85 18.52
C LYS A 135 -2.89 -2.16 18.04
N LEU A 136 -1.70 -2.09 17.44
CA LEU A 136 -0.84 -3.25 17.26
C LEU A 136 -0.43 -3.84 18.63
N PRO A 137 -0.12 -5.14 18.74
CA PRO A 137 0.35 -5.78 19.97
C PRO A 137 1.45 -5.01 20.72
N SER A 138 2.40 -4.41 19.99
CA SER A 138 3.51 -3.60 20.51
C SER A 138 3.09 -2.24 21.08
N GLY A 139 1.93 -1.74 20.67
CA GLY A 139 1.47 -0.39 20.97
C GLY A 139 2.24 0.74 20.25
N LYS A 140 3.07 0.42 19.24
CA LYS A 140 3.87 1.40 18.49
C LYS A 140 3.01 2.42 17.75
N SER A 141 3.53 3.64 17.65
CA SER A 141 2.98 4.71 16.81
C SER A 141 3.41 4.53 15.35
N LEU A 142 2.74 5.23 14.42
CA LEU A 142 3.15 5.25 13.00
C LEU A 142 4.57 5.79 12.84
N PHE A 143 4.95 6.84 13.58
CA PHE A 143 6.32 7.37 13.56
C PHE A 143 7.35 6.32 13.99
N GLN A 144 7.06 5.54 15.04
CA GLN A 144 7.98 4.51 15.51
C GLN A 144 8.15 3.39 14.47
N LEU A 145 7.05 2.92 13.86
CA LEU A 145 7.12 1.91 12.80
C LEU A 145 7.98 2.39 11.61
N GLN A 146 7.84 3.67 11.22
CA GLN A 146 8.59 4.28 10.13
C GLN A 146 10.07 4.45 10.49
N ALA A 147 10.38 4.90 11.72
CA ALA A 147 11.76 5.05 12.20
C ALA A 147 12.49 3.70 12.28
N GLU A 148 11.83 2.66 12.80
CA GLU A 148 12.40 1.31 12.88
C GLU A 148 12.63 0.69 11.48
N ARG A 149 11.81 1.04 10.49
CA ARG A 149 12.05 0.67 9.07
C ARG A 149 13.28 1.35 8.50
N ILE A 150 13.50 2.64 8.78
CA ILE A 150 14.72 3.37 8.39
C ILE A 150 15.94 2.68 9.02
N LEU A 151 15.91 2.41 10.33
CA LEU A 151 16.99 1.69 11.02
C LEU A 151 17.29 0.33 10.39
N CYS A 152 16.25 -0.44 10.04
CA CYS A 152 16.44 -1.73 9.39
C CYS A 152 17.03 -1.60 7.99
N ALA A 153 16.58 -0.64 7.17
CA ALA A 153 17.14 -0.38 5.84
C ALA A 153 18.62 0.03 5.93
N GLN A 154 19.00 0.87 6.90
CA GLN A 154 20.40 1.22 7.17
C GLN A 154 21.24 0.00 7.54
N ARG A 155 20.71 -0.87 8.42
CA ARG A 155 21.38 -2.12 8.79
C ARG A 155 21.60 -3.02 7.57
N LEU A 156 20.57 -3.25 6.77
CA LEU A 156 20.66 -4.08 5.55
C LEU A 156 21.69 -3.49 4.56
N ALA A 157 21.70 -2.17 4.37
CA ALA A 157 22.65 -1.51 3.48
C ALA A 157 24.09 -1.65 4.00
N SER A 158 24.32 -1.45 5.30
CA SER A 158 25.65 -1.61 5.92
C SER A 158 26.22 -3.02 5.77
N GLN A 159 25.38 -4.06 5.87
CA GLN A 159 25.77 -5.47 5.70
C GLN A 159 26.09 -5.84 4.25
N SER A 160 25.57 -5.07 3.27
CA SER A 160 25.77 -5.34 1.84
C SER A 160 27.09 -4.80 1.27
N VAL A 161 27.84 -4.00 2.05
CA VAL A 161 29.13 -3.43 1.67
C VAL A 161 30.26 -4.33 2.17
N ASN A 162 31.13 -4.80 1.27
CA ASN A 162 32.35 -5.55 1.64
C ASN A 162 33.28 -4.68 2.50
N GLU A 163 34.07 -5.31 3.38
CA GLU A 163 34.91 -4.78 4.48
C GLU A 163 35.99 -3.71 4.12
N GLY A 164 35.85 -2.94 3.03
CA GLY A 164 36.84 -1.98 2.56
C GLY A 164 36.32 -0.60 2.16
N SER A 165 35.05 -0.24 2.41
CA SER A 165 34.54 1.09 2.06
C SER A 165 34.26 2.00 3.26
N THR A 166 34.52 3.28 3.03
CA THR A 166 34.31 4.48 3.85
C THR A 166 33.04 4.48 4.71
N SER A 167 33.15 5.10 5.89
CA SER A 167 32.07 5.43 6.85
C SER A 167 30.67 5.41 6.24
N PHE A 168 29.87 4.41 6.62
CA PHE A 168 28.44 4.38 6.34
C PHE A 168 27.81 5.72 6.74
N LYS A 169 27.03 6.33 5.83
CA LYS A 169 26.27 7.55 6.11
C LYS A 169 24.82 7.19 6.38
N PRO A 170 24.27 7.51 7.57
CA PRO A 170 22.86 7.30 7.87
C PRO A 170 21.93 7.99 6.87
N ILE A 171 20.73 7.43 6.69
CA ILE A 171 19.66 8.04 5.93
C ILE A 171 19.16 9.25 6.72
N HIS A 172 19.18 10.42 6.10
CA HIS A 172 18.64 11.63 6.71
C HIS A 172 17.13 11.69 6.55
N TRP A 173 16.40 11.93 7.64
CA TRP A 173 14.94 11.99 7.66
C TRP A 173 14.45 13.43 7.81
N TYR A 174 13.90 13.98 6.73
CA TYR A 174 13.26 15.28 6.71
C TYR A 174 11.76 15.10 6.99
N ILE A 175 11.25 15.75 8.04
CA ILE A 175 9.86 15.63 8.46
C ILE A 175 9.19 16.98 8.29
N MET A 176 8.31 17.07 7.30
CA MET A 176 7.48 18.24 7.08
C MET A 176 6.29 18.24 8.04
N THR A 177 6.18 19.27 8.86
CA THR A 177 5.06 19.52 9.78
C THR A 177 4.24 20.72 9.31
N SER A 178 3.13 21.02 9.97
CA SER A 178 2.41 22.29 9.82
C SER A 178 2.58 23.13 11.09
N PRO A 179 2.22 24.42 11.07
CA PRO A 179 2.19 25.23 12.30
C PRO A 179 1.41 24.59 13.46
N PHE A 180 0.44 23.74 13.14
CA PHE A 180 -0.41 23.07 14.14
C PHE A 180 0.13 21.71 14.60
N THR A 181 1.11 21.12 13.90
CA THR A 181 1.64 19.77 14.24
C THR A 181 3.11 19.79 14.65
N ASP A 182 3.84 20.88 14.43
CA ASP A 182 5.30 20.93 14.63
C ASP A 182 5.73 20.70 16.08
N GLU A 183 5.26 21.53 17.02
CA GLU A 183 5.65 21.44 18.42
C GLU A 183 5.26 20.08 19.05
N PRO A 184 4.01 19.57 18.89
CA PRO A 184 3.67 18.24 19.39
C PRO A 184 4.52 17.13 18.76
N THR A 185 4.86 17.23 17.48
CA THR A 185 5.70 16.22 16.80
C THR A 185 7.12 16.21 17.36
N ARG A 186 7.76 17.38 17.53
CA ARG A 186 9.10 17.49 18.11
C ARG A 186 9.16 16.90 19.52
N LYS A 187 8.22 17.29 20.38
CA LYS A 187 8.09 16.75 21.75
C LYS A 187 7.90 15.25 21.77
N PHE A 188 7.12 14.71 20.82
CA PHE A 188 6.91 13.27 20.70
C PHE A 188 8.22 12.54 20.34
N PHE A 189 9.00 13.04 19.38
CA PHE A 189 10.30 12.46 19.04
C PHE A 189 11.32 12.56 20.18
N GLU A 190 11.41 13.71 20.84
CA GLU A 190 12.32 13.93 21.98
C GLU A 190 12.01 12.98 23.13
N SER A 191 10.73 12.87 23.53
CA SER A 191 10.30 11.96 24.60
C SER A 191 10.55 10.47 24.29
N HIS A 192 10.61 10.10 23.01
CA HIS A 192 10.90 8.74 22.56
C HIS A 192 12.36 8.55 22.09
N LYS A 193 13.25 9.50 22.40
CA LYS A 193 14.68 9.45 22.04
C LYS A 193 14.88 9.14 20.56
N TYR A 194 14.10 9.79 19.71
CA TYR A 194 14.14 9.65 18.24
C TYR A 194 13.99 8.19 17.76
N PHE A 195 13.36 7.33 18.55
CA PHE A 195 13.09 5.92 18.23
C PHE A 195 14.36 5.11 17.87
N GLY A 196 15.51 5.51 18.41
CA GLY A 196 16.81 4.88 18.15
C GLY A 196 17.61 5.51 17.00
N LEU A 197 17.04 6.48 16.27
CA LEU A 197 17.79 7.35 15.37
C LEU A 197 18.61 8.37 16.20
N GLU A 198 19.79 8.75 15.73
CA GLU A 198 20.53 9.91 16.21
C GLU A 198 19.75 11.21 15.93
N GLN A 199 19.68 12.09 16.90
CA GLN A 199 18.92 13.35 16.80
C GLN A 199 19.31 14.22 15.60
N ASN A 200 20.59 14.25 15.23
CA ASN A 200 21.12 15.03 14.11
C ASN A 200 20.79 14.44 12.72
N GLN A 201 20.20 13.24 12.64
CA GLN A 201 19.73 12.63 11.39
C GLN A 201 18.27 12.95 11.08
N VAL A 202 17.58 13.66 11.98
CA VAL A 202 16.18 14.07 11.81
C VAL A 202 16.08 15.59 11.74
N THR A 203 15.55 16.11 10.63
CA THR A 203 15.29 17.54 10.45
C THR A 203 13.79 17.79 10.33
N PHE A 204 13.22 18.51 11.28
CA PHE A 204 11.84 19.01 11.19
C PHE A 204 11.80 20.38 10.54
N PHE A 205 10.86 20.57 9.62
CA PHE A 205 10.61 21.86 8.99
C PHE A 205 9.11 22.04 8.74
N GLN A 206 8.66 23.29 8.74
CA GLN A 206 7.24 23.61 8.63
C GLN A 206 6.88 23.98 7.20
N GLN A 207 5.73 23.49 6.74
CA GLN A 207 5.07 24.02 5.56
C GLN A 207 4.42 25.38 5.86
N GLY A 208 4.10 26.11 4.80
CA GLY A 208 3.41 27.39 4.89
C GLY A 208 1.93 27.26 5.24
N THR A 209 1.32 28.42 5.46
CA THR A 209 -0.13 28.56 5.50
C THR A 209 -0.56 29.66 4.56
N ILE A 210 -1.74 29.51 3.96
CA ILE A 210 -2.33 30.54 3.12
C ILE A 210 -3.72 30.93 3.62
N PRO A 211 -4.13 32.20 3.40
CA PRO A 211 -5.48 32.67 3.67
C PRO A 211 -6.55 31.77 3.04
N CYS A 212 -7.60 31.51 3.82
CA CYS A 212 -8.86 31.01 3.30
C CYS A 212 -9.61 32.15 2.62
N VAL A 213 -10.30 31.85 1.51
CA VAL A 213 -11.00 32.87 0.72
C VAL A 213 -12.48 32.55 0.54
N SER A 214 -13.30 33.58 0.41
CA SER A 214 -14.72 33.50 0.05
C SER A 214 -14.90 33.09 -1.42
N LYS A 215 -16.15 32.96 -1.87
CA LYS A 215 -16.49 32.61 -3.27
C LYS A 215 -16.13 33.68 -4.29
N ASP A 216 -15.90 34.90 -3.84
CA ASP A 216 -15.43 36.04 -4.63
C ASP A 216 -13.93 36.30 -4.43
N GLY A 217 -13.21 35.45 -3.67
CA GLY A 217 -11.76 35.53 -3.51
C GLY A 217 -11.27 36.48 -2.40
N ARG A 218 -12.17 37.04 -1.58
CA ARG A 218 -11.82 37.87 -0.42
C ARG A 218 -11.38 37.04 0.77
N PHE A 219 -10.50 37.57 1.62
CA PHE A 219 -10.06 36.89 2.83
C PHE A 219 -11.22 36.65 3.79
N ILE A 220 -11.26 35.45 4.34
CA ILE A 220 -12.18 35.11 5.43
C ILE A 220 -11.49 35.48 6.74
N MET A 221 -12.15 36.28 7.57
CA MET A 221 -11.68 36.63 8.91
C MET A 221 -12.14 35.58 9.92
N GLU A 222 -11.20 34.93 10.62
CA GLU A 222 -11.47 33.98 11.71
C GLU A 222 -11.96 34.72 12.96
N THR A 223 -11.28 35.82 13.30
CA THR A 223 -11.68 36.79 14.33
C THR A 223 -11.62 38.20 13.74
N PRO A 224 -12.17 39.23 14.41
CA PRO A 224 -12.12 40.60 13.91
C PRO A 224 -10.70 41.12 13.63
N TYR A 225 -9.68 40.49 14.21
CA TYR A 225 -8.27 40.86 14.10
C TYR A 225 -7.37 39.75 13.53
N ARG A 226 -7.93 38.69 12.92
CA ARG A 226 -7.15 37.56 12.38
C ARG A 226 -7.78 36.96 11.13
N VAL A 227 -6.97 36.82 10.08
CA VAL A 227 -7.33 36.11 8.85
C VAL A 227 -7.35 34.60 9.11
N ALA A 228 -8.41 33.93 8.67
CA ALA A 228 -8.49 32.47 8.70
C ALA A 228 -7.45 31.88 7.73
N LYS A 229 -6.53 31.05 8.23
CA LYS A 229 -5.47 30.41 7.43
C LYS A 229 -5.59 28.89 7.48
N SER A 230 -5.15 28.22 6.42
CA SER A 230 -4.98 26.77 6.38
C SER A 230 -3.61 26.38 5.84
N PRO A 231 -3.11 25.16 6.16
CA PRO A 231 -1.92 24.65 5.49
C PRO A 231 -2.10 24.67 3.97
N ASP A 232 -1.03 24.95 3.25
CA ASP A 232 -1.00 25.15 1.79
C ASP A 232 -1.04 23.85 0.97
N GLY A 233 -1.55 22.76 1.55
CA GLY A 233 -1.59 21.42 0.94
C GLY A 233 -0.26 20.67 1.01
N ASN A 234 -0.23 19.38 0.70
CA ASN A 234 1.02 18.59 0.80
C ASN A 234 2.07 18.98 -0.26
N GLY A 235 1.68 19.69 -1.32
CA GLY A 235 2.58 20.28 -2.31
C GLY A 235 3.31 21.54 -1.81
N GLY A 236 2.88 22.14 -0.69
CA GLY A 236 3.63 23.20 -0.01
C GLY A 236 5.06 22.79 0.40
N VAL A 237 5.35 21.49 0.36
CA VAL A 237 6.69 20.91 0.55
C VAL A 237 7.76 21.58 -0.32
N TYR A 238 7.45 21.95 -1.57
CA TYR A 238 8.44 22.54 -2.47
C TYR A 238 8.89 23.92 -1.99
N SER A 239 7.94 24.79 -1.66
CA SER A 239 8.22 26.12 -1.10
C SER A 239 8.87 26.03 0.28
N ALA A 240 8.46 25.06 1.11
CA ALA A 240 9.01 24.83 2.44
C ALA A 240 10.48 24.37 2.40
N LEU A 241 10.82 23.43 1.50
CA LEU A 241 12.20 22.98 1.30
C LEU A 241 13.12 24.13 0.86
N LYS A 242 12.65 24.98 -0.05
CA LYS A 242 13.40 26.13 -0.57
C LYS A 242 13.60 27.22 0.48
N SER A 243 12.53 27.66 1.13
CA SER A 243 12.60 28.71 2.16
C SER A 243 13.45 28.28 3.37
N SER A 244 13.45 26.99 3.70
CA SER A 244 14.25 26.40 4.78
C SER A 244 15.68 26.05 4.37
N ARG A 245 16.09 26.32 3.12
CA ARG A 245 17.41 25.97 2.55
C ARG A 245 17.78 24.49 2.67
N LEU A 246 16.77 23.62 2.63
CA LEU A 246 16.96 22.18 2.79
C LEU A 246 17.42 21.49 1.50
N LEU A 247 17.17 22.11 0.34
CA LEU A 247 17.71 21.62 -0.93
C LEU A 247 19.25 21.73 -0.95
N GLU A 248 19.78 22.81 -0.39
CA GLU A 248 21.21 23.04 -0.21
C GLU A 248 21.79 22.08 0.84
N ASP A 249 21.12 21.88 1.97
CA ASP A 249 21.52 20.89 2.98
C ASP A 249 21.60 19.48 2.40
N MET A 250 20.59 19.04 1.64
CA MET A 250 20.60 17.75 0.95
C MET A 250 21.80 17.62 0.00
N SER A 251 22.09 18.67 -0.78
CA SER A 251 23.24 18.70 -1.68
C SER A 251 24.56 18.58 -0.93
N MET A 252 24.74 19.33 0.17
CA MET A 252 25.94 19.27 1.02
C MET A 252 26.16 17.90 1.66
N ARG A 253 25.08 17.18 1.99
CA ARG A 253 25.14 15.81 2.53
C ARG A 253 25.52 14.76 1.47
N GLY A 254 25.38 15.09 0.19
CA GLY A 254 25.58 14.19 -0.94
C GLY A 254 24.32 13.41 -1.33
N ILE A 255 23.15 13.81 -0.83
CA ILE A 255 21.86 13.21 -1.19
C ILE A 255 21.59 13.48 -2.68
N LYS A 256 21.12 12.44 -3.38
CA LYS A 256 20.75 12.48 -4.80
C LYS A 256 19.29 12.12 -5.04
N PHE A 257 18.73 11.29 -4.16
CA PHE A 257 17.38 10.74 -4.29
C PHE A 257 16.60 10.99 -3.00
N LEU A 258 15.32 11.35 -3.14
CA LEU A 258 14.42 11.58 -2.01
C LEU A 258 13.24 10.61 -2.12
N ASP A 259 13.09 9.77 -1.09
CA ASP A 259 11.90 8.91 -0.89
C ASP A 259 10.84 9.69 -0.12
N CYS A 260 9.76 10.04 -0.80
CA CYS A 260 8.71 10.94 -0.34
C CYS A 260 7.42 10.17 -0.05
N TYR A 261 6.88 10.29 1.17
CA TYR A 261 5.64 9.60 1.52
C TYR A 261 4.77 10.34 2.54
N GLY A 262 3.48 10.00 2.56
CA GLY A 262 2.52 10.46 3.56
C GLY A 262 2.57 9.64 4.86
N VAL A 263 2.45 10.31 6.01
CA VAL A 263 2.55 9.68 7.33
C VAL A 263 1.48 8.62 7.63
N ASP A 264 0.37 8.62 6.90
CA ASP A 264 -0.84 7.85 7.22
C ASP A 264 -0.80 6.37 6.80
N ASN A 265 0.21 5.93 6.06
CA ASN A 265 0.31 4.56 5.60
C ASN A 265 1.06 3.67 6.60
N ALA A 266 0.36 2.76 7.29
CA ALA A 266 0.96 1.85 8.25
C ALA A 266 1.89 0.80 7.59
N LEU A 267 1.70 0.47 6.31
CA LEU A 267 2.48 -0.50 5.56
C LEU A 267 3.62 0.10 4.72
N VAL A 268 3.85 1.42 4.81
CA VAL A 268 4.88 2.07 3.98
C VAL A 268 6.26 1.43 4.15
N ARG A 269 6.84 0.97 3.03
CA ARG A 269 8.24 0.53 2.96
C ARG A 269 9.16 1.75 2.82
N VAL A 270 9.45 2.40 3.95
CA VAL A 270 10.33 3.59 3.99
C VAL A 270 11.74 3.20 3.55
N ALA A 271 12.34 3.99 2.66
CA ALA A 271 13.65 3.76 2.08
C ALA A 271 13.77 2.40 1.36
N ASP A 272 12.75 2.02 0.59
CA ASP A 272 12.71 0.74 -0.13
C ASP A 272 13.87 0.59 -1.14
N PRO A 273 14.81 -0.36 -0.91
CA PRO A 273 15.93 -0.58 -1.81
C PRO A 273 15.50 -1.04 -3.20
N THR A 274 14.44 -1.84 -3.35
CA THR A 274 14.00 -2.30 -4.67
C THR A 274 13.44 -1.13 -5.48
N PHE A 275 12.61 -0.28 -4.88
CA PHE A 275 12.08 0.90 -5.57
C PHE A 275 13.16 1.90 -5.93
N LEU A 276 14.11 2.16 -5.02
CA LEU A 276 15.26 3.02 -5.30
C LEU A 276 16.13 2.46 -6.42
N GLY A 277 16.41 1.15 -6.41
CA GLY A 277 17.19 0.50 -7.46
C GLY A 277 16.51 0.57 -8.82
N TYR A 278 15.19 0.34 -8.87
CA TYR A 278 14.39 0.52 -10.08
C TYR A 278 14.45 1.96 -10.60
N PHE A 279 14.32 2.94 -9.70
CA PHE A 279 14.37 4.36 -10.04
C PHE A 279 15.70 4.75 -10.66
N ILE A 280 16.81 4.32 -10.05
CA ILE A 280 18.17 4.54 -10.55
C ILE A 280 18.36 3.86 -11.90
N ASP A 281 17.93 2.60 -12.03
CA ASP A 281 18.07 1.81 -13.25
C ASP A 281 17.32 2.43 -14.44
N LYS A 282 16.12 2.97 -14.20
CA LYS A 282 15.35 3.67 -15.24
C LYS A 282 15.93 5.03 -15.61
N GLY A 283 16.81 5.61 -14.80
CA GLY A 283 17.32 6.98 -15.00
C GLY A 283 16.19 8.01 -15.00
N ALA A 284 15.12 7.77 -14.24
CA ALA A 284 13.96 8.66 -14.19
C ALA A 284 14.23 9.88 -13.29
N THR A 285 13.53 10.98 -13.54
CA THR A 285 13.58 12.18 -12.67
C THR A 285 12.58 12.12 -11.52
N ALA A 286 11.45 11.44 -11.75
CA ALA A 286 10.43 11.16 -10.78
C ALA A 286 9.96 9.71 -10.91
N ALA A 287 9.47 9.12 -9.82
CA ALA A 287 8.77 7.85 -9.86
C ALA A 287 7.68 7.79 -8.81
N ALA A 288 6.70 6.92 -9.03
CA ALA A 288 5.64 6.67 -8.07
C ALA A 288 5.38 5.17 -7.93
N LYS A 289 5.20 4.71 -6.69
CA LYS A 289 4.56 3.42 -6.46
C LYS A 289 3.07 3.58 -6.70
N VAL A 290 2.49 2.61 -7.40
CA VAL A 290 1.07 2.57 -7.73
C VAL A 290 0.46 1.25 -7.28
N VAL A 291 -0.81 1.29 -6.88
CA VAL A 291 -1.60 0.07 -6.66
C VAL A 291 -2.73 0.04 -7.67
N ARG A 292 -3.21 -1.17 -8.01
CA ARG A 292 -4.43 -1.30 -8.79
C ARG A 292 -5.61 -0.73 -8.01
N LYS A 293 -6.41 0.07 -8.72
CA LYS A 293 -7.70 0.55 -8.26
C LYS A 293 -8.62 -0.64 -8.05
N ALA A 294 -9.13 -0.81 -6.83
CA ALA A 294 -9.86 -2.01 -6.42
C ALA A 294 -11.26 -2.07 -7.06
N TYR A 295 -11.92 -0.91 -7.20
CA TYR A 295 -13.25 -0.78 -7.80
C TYR A 295 -13.44 0.65 -8.33
N PRO A 296 -14.38 0.91 -9.27
CA PRO A 296 -14.53 2.21 -9.93
C PRO A 296 -14.70 3.41 -8.97
N GLN A 297 -15.42 3.21 -7.86
CA GLN A 297 -15.75 4.26 -6.88
C GLN A 297 -14.70 4.43 -5.77
N GLU A 298 -13.55 3.76 -5.85
CA GLU A 298 -12.48 3.94 -4.88
C GLU A 298 -12.00 5.41 -4.87
N LYS A 299 -11.94 6.02 -3.68
CA LYS A 299 -11.58 7.43 -3.47
C LYS A 299 -10.07 7.64 -3.49
N VAL A 300 -9.47 7.38 -4.65
CA VAL A 300 -8.04 7.51 -4.92
C VAL A 300 -7.83 8.27 -6.21
N GLY A 301 -6.86 9.18 -6.23
CA GLY A 301 -6.38 9.77 -7.47
C GLY A 301 -5.75 8.72 -8.37
N VAL A 302 -5.86 8.90 -9.68
CA VAL A 302 -5.33 7.96 -10.68
C VAL A 302 -4.31 8.66 -11.59
N PHE A 303 -3.23 7.95 -11.94
CA PHE A 303 -2.28 8.43 -12.93
C PHE A 303 -2.91 8.37 -14.33
N VAL A 304 -2.75 9.47 -15.06
CA VAL A 304 -3.23 9.65 -16.44
C VAL A 304 -2.20 10.40 -17.27
N ARG A 305 -2.34 10.35 -18.60
CA ARG A 305 -1.67 11.25 -19.52
C ARG A 305 -2.60 12.40 -19.91
N ARG A 306 -2.08 13.62 -19.96
CA ARG A 306 -2.83 14.80 -20.43
C ARG A 306 -2.60 14.97 -21.93
N GLY A 307 -3.54 14.49 -22.72
CA GLY A 307 -3.40 14.39 -24.18
C GLY A 307 -2.51 13.24 -24.63
N LYS A 308 -2.48 13.02 -25.95
CA LYS A 308 -1.69 11.96 -26.58
C LYS A 308 -0.20 12.22 -26.40
N ASP A 309 0.50 11.27 -25.77
CA ASP A 309 1.92 11.37 -25.42
C ASP A 309 2.28 12.57 -24.54
N GLY A 310 1.30 13.16 -23.87
CA GLY A 310 1.52 14.22 -22.90
C GLY A 310 2.11 13.71 -21.57
N PRO A 311 2.47 14.63 -20.67
CA PRO A 311 3.10 14.28 -19.41
C PRO A 311 2.15 13.48 -18.51
N LEU A 312 2.74 12.71 -17.59
CA LEU A 312 1.99 12.05 -16.53
C LEU A 312 1.48 13.10 -15.54
N SER A 313 0.24 12.91 -15.11
CA SER A 313 -0.40 13.70 -14.05
C SER A 313 -1.28 12.79 -13.22
N VAL A 314 -1.75 13.29 -12.09
CA VAL A 314 -2.77 12.62 -11.28
C VAL A 314 -4.07 13.39 -11.44
N VAL A 315 -5.16 12.66 -11.66
CA VAL A 315 -6.53 13.19 -11.59
C VAL A 315 -7.14 12.69 -10.30
N GLU A 316 -7.62 13.60 -9.46
CA GLU A 316 -8.28 13.23 -8.22
C GLU A 316 -9.64 12.58 -8.47
N TYR A 317 -10.11 11.78 -7.51
CA TYR A 317 -11.33 10.97 -7.69
C TYR A 317 -12.60 11.81 -7.91
N ASN A 318 -12.62 13.06 -7.44
CA ASN A 318 -13.72 14.01 -7.64
C ASN A 318 -13.66 14.72 -9.00
N GLU A 319 -12.53 14.65 -9.69
CA GLU A 319 -12.31 15.23 -11.02
C GLU A 319 -12.44 14.18 -12.15
N LEU A 320 -12.43 12.89 -11.80
CA LEU A 320 -12.57 11.80 -12.76
C LEU A 320 -14.05 11.55 -13.07
N ASP A 321 -14.42 11.71 -14.34
CA ASP A 321 -15.79 11.42 -14.80
C ASP A 321 -16.22 9.97 -14.45
N PRO A 322 -17.44 9.75 -13.92
CA PRO A 322 -17.90 8.41 -13.54
C PRO A 322 -17.87 7.35 -14.64
N SER A 323 -18.07 7.75 -15.90
CA SER A 323 -17.98 6.86 -17.06
C SER A 323 -16.54 6.41 -17.32
N LEU A 324 -15.56 7.31 -17.16
CA LEU A 324 -14.13 7.00 -17.25
C LEU A 324 -13.68 6.14 -16.06
N ALA A 325 -14.16 6.46 -14.86
CA ALA A 325 -13.87 5.69 -13.65
C ALA A 325 -14.31 4.22 -13.74
N SER A 326 -15.39 3.96 -14.50
CA SER A 326 -15.96 2.63 -14.71
C SER A 326 -15.53 1.98 -16.03
N ALA A 327 -14.69 2.64 -16.84
CA ALA A 327 -14.28 2.14 -18.13
C ALA A 327 -13.41 0.88 -17.98
N ILE A 328 -13.66 -0.13 -18.82
CA ILE A 328 -12.96 -1.42 -18.81
C ILE A 328 -12.07 -1.55 -20.05
N ASN A 329 -10.84 -2.01 -19.83
CA ASN A 329 -9.96 -2.50 -20.90
C ASN A 329 -10.50 -3.86 -21.39
N GLN A 330 -10.99 -3.89 -22.63
CA GLN A 330 -11.61 -5.07 -23.21
C GLN A 330 -10.65 -6.25 -23.40
N GLN A 331 -9.33 -6.01 -23.47
CA GLN A 331 -8.33 -7.06 -23.63
C GLN A 331 -7.99 -7.72 -22.29
N THR A 332 -7.84 -6.92 -21.23
CA THR A 332 -7.41 -7.43 -19.91
C THR A 332 -8.57 -7.69 -18.96
N GLY A 333 -9.77 -7.17 -19.25
CA GLY A 333 -10.93 -7.20 -18.35
C GLY A 333 -10.80 -6.30 -17.12
N ARG A 334 -9.71 -5.52 -17.02
CA ARG A 334 -9.40 -4.64 -15.89
C ARG A 334 -9.94 -3.23 -16.10
N LEU A 335 -10.00 -2.43 -15.04
CA LEU A 335 -10.30 -0.99 -15.17
C LEU A 335 -9.25 -0.31 -16.07
N ARG A 336 -9.73 0.56 -16.96
CA ARG A 336 -8.88 1.31 -17.89
C ARG A 336 -8.05 2.37 -17.17
N PHE A 337 -8.63 3.02 -16.16
CA PHE A 337 -7.98 3.98 -15.29
C PHE A 337 -7.71 3.34 -13.92
N CYS A 338 -6.64 2.54 -13.83
CA CYS A 338 -6.40 1.64 -12.70
C CYS A 338 -5.18 1.96 -11.83
N TRP A 339 -4.27 2.84 -12.28
CA TRP A 339 -3.03 3.11 -11.56
C TRP A 339 -3.23 4.17 -10.48
N SER A 340 -3.50 3.73 -9.25
CA SER A 340 -3.84 4.60 -8.13
C SER A 340 -2.60 5.26 -7.55
N ASN A 341 -2.68 6.57 -7.32
CA ASN A 341 -1.67 7.31 -6.56
C ASN A 341 -1.83 7.04 -5.06
N VAL A 342 -0.82 6.43 -4.46
CA VAL A 342 -0.78 6.11 -3.01
C VAL A 342 0.16 7.01 -2.22
N CYS A 343 0.60 8.13 -2.81
CA CYS A 343 1.50 9.10 -2.19
C CYS A 343 2.82 8.46 -1.72
N LEU A 344 3.42 7.64 -2.58
CA LEU A 344 4.73 7.01 -2.42
C LEU A 344 5.57 7.38 -3.65
N HIS A 345 6.41 8.40 -3.53
CA HIS A 345 7.12 9.00 -4.66
C HIS A 345 8.63 8.98 -4.44
N MET A 346 9.38 8.91 -5.53
CA MET A 346 10.84 9.09 -5.51
C MET A 346 11.18 10.23 -6.45
N PHE A 347 12.02 11.16 -6.01
CA PHE A 347 12.48 12.27 -6.85
C PHE A 347 13.99 12.37 -6.84
N THR A 348 14.58 12.84 -7.94
CA THR A 348 15.96 13.33 -7.88
C THR A 348 15.99 14.69 -7.18
N LEU A 349 17.09 14.97 -6.46
CA LEU A 349 17.29 16.27 -5.82
C LEU A 349 17.25 17.42 -6.85
N ASP A 350 17.86 17.21 -8.03
CA ASP A 350 17.89 18.20 -9.10
C ASP A 350 16.47 18.54 -9.60
N PHE A 351 15.61 17.52 -9.74
CA PHE A 351 14.22 17.73 -10.13
C PHE A 351 13.43 18.48 -9.04
N LEU A 352 13.59 18.13 -7.76
CA LEU A 352 12.95 18.87 -6.66
C LEU A 352 13.36 20.34 -6.65
N ASN A 353 14.63 20.64 -6.93
CA ASN A 353 15.12 22.01 -7.02
C ASN A 353 14.48 22.75 -8.21
N GLN A 354 14.33 22.11 -9.37
CA GLN A 354 13.63 22.69 -10.52
C GLN A 354 12.17 22.99 -10.18
N VAL A 355 11.45 22.05 -9.57
CA VAL A 355 10.04 22.21 -9.17
C VAL A 355 9.90 23.35 -8.16
N ALA A 356 10.74 23.40 -7.12
CA ALA A 356 10.70 24.46 -6.12
C ALA A 356 10.97 25.88 -6.69
N ASN A 357 11.59 25.98 -7.87
CA ASN A 357 11.83 27.24 -8.56
C ASN A 357 10.79 27.56 -9.66
N GLY A 358 10.25 26.54 -10.30
CA GLY A 358 9.32 26.68 -11.43
C GLY A 358 7.85 26.68 -11.02
N LEU A 359 7.46 25.77 -10.11
CA LEU A 359 6.07 25.50 -9.79
C LEU A 359 5.36 26.75 -9.27
N GLU A 360 6.00 27.53 -8.39
CA GLU A 360 5.39 28.72 -7.77
C GLU A 360 4.93 29.80 -8.77
N LYS A 361 5.53 29.87 -9.97
CA LYS A 361 5.20 30.89 -10.97
C LYS A 361 3.80 30.67 -11.57
N ASP A 362 3.47 29.41 -11.86
CA ASP A 362 2.27 29.00 -12.60
C ASP A 362 1.35 28.07 -11.79
N SER A 363 1.55 27.95 -10.47
CA SER A 363 0.79 27.04 -9.62
C SER A 363 -0.70 27.38 -9.59
N ILE A 364 -1.50 26.44 -10.06
CA ILE A 364 -2.93 26.38 -9.78
C ILE A 364 -3.10 25.65 -8.46
N TYR A 365 -3.75 26.28 -7.49
CA TYR A 365 -4.09 25.62 -6.23
C TYR A 365 -5.49 25.01 -6.37
N HIS A 366 -5.65 23.82 -5.82
CA HIS A 366 -6.92 23.11 -5.79
C HIS A 366 -7.86 23.78 -4.79
N LEU A 367 -9.05 24.12 -5.24
CA LEU A 367 -10.07 24.80 -4.42
C LEU A 367 -10.93 23.77 -3.69
N ALA A 368 -10.76 23.66 -2.38
CA ALA A 368 -11.55 22.79 -1.53
C ALA A 368 -12.63 23.59 -0.78
N GLU A 369 -13.90 23.46 -1.18
CA GLU A 369 -15.01 24.10 -0.46
C GLU A 369 -15.16 23.50 0.95
N LYS A 370 -15.15 24.35 1.98
CA LYS A 370 -15.23 23.96 3.39
C LYS A 370 -16.09 24.96 4.19
N LYS A 371 -16.62 24.47 5.31
CA LYS A 371 -17.07 25.33 6.41
C LYS A 371 -15.82 25.79 7.18
N ILE A 372 -15.57 27.10 7.17
CA ILE A 372 -14.37 27.73 7.73
C ILE A 372 -14.81 28.57 8.94
N PRO A 373 -14.15 28.44 10.10
CA PRO A 373 -14.39 29.32 11.24
C PRO A 373 -14.28 30.79 10.84
N SER A 374 -15.23 31.60 11.28
CA SER A 374 -15.28 33.03 10.94
C SER A 374 -15.82 33.88 12.08
N VAL A 375 -15.73 35.20 11.93
CA VAL A 375 -16.37 36.19 12.84
C VAL A 375 -17.87 35.96 13.04
N HIS A 376 -18.55 35.26 12.11
CA HIS A 376 -19.96 34.90 12.20
C HIS A 376 -20.17 33.43 12.63
N GLY A 377 -19.19 32.86 13.33
CA GLY A 377 -19.16 31.45 13.68
C GLY A 377 -18.53 30.61 12.58
N HIS A 378 -19.25 30.37 11.48
CA HIS A 378 -18.72 29.63 10.33
C HIS A 378 -19.25 30.18 9.00
N THR A 379 -18.38 30.29 8.01
CA THR A 379 -18.71 30.69 6.64
C THR A 379 -18.30 29.61 5.65
N VAL A 380 -19.05 29.44 4.56
CA VAL A 380 -18.64 28.57 3.45
C VAL A 380 -17.67 29.34 2.56
N GLY A 381 -16.49 28.76 2.33
CA GLY A 381 -15.47 29.31 1.45
C GLY A 381 -14.50 28.25 0.97
N TYR A 382 -13.38 28.68 0.40
CA TYR A 382 -12.36 27.81 -0.17
C TYR A 382 -11.09 27.80 0.69
N LYS A 383 -10.60 26.58 0.94
CA LYS A 383 -9.20 26.34 1.25
C LYS A 383 -8.48 26.05 -0.04
N LEU A 384 -7.35 26.72 -0.26
CA LEU A 384 -6.51 26.49 -1.41
C LEU A 384 -5.42 25.49 -1.00
N GLU A 385 -5.20 24.44 -1.79
CA GLU A 385 -4.20 23.42 -1.49
C GLU A 385 -3.39 23.10 -2.75
N GLN A 386 -2.07 23.04 -2.61
CA GLN A 386 -1.20 22.47 -3.63
C GLN A 386 -1.00 20.98 -3.35
N PHE A 387 -0.96 20.15 -4.40
CA PHE A 387 -0.69 18.73 -4.23
C PHE A 387 0.74 18.37 -4.65
N ILE A 388 1.37 17.47 -3.90
CA ILE A 388 2.74 16.99 -4.19
C ILE A 388 2.82 16.34 -5.58
N PHE A 389 1.73 15.74 -6.06
CA PHE A 389 1.72 15.14 -7.40
C PHE A 389 1.55 16.16 -8.54
N ASP A 390 1.30 17.45 -8.25
CA ASP A 390 1.29 18.50 -9.26
C ASP A 390 2.68 18.76 -9.84
N ALA A 391 3.72 18.14 -9.29
CA ALA A 391 5.07 18.14 -9.85
C ALA A 391 5.23 17.21 -11.08
N PHE A 392 4.46 16.12 -11.20
CA PHE A 392 4.65 15.14 -12.29
C PHE A 392 4.55 15.74 -13.71
N PRO A 393 3.67 16.72 -13.99
CA PRO A 393 3.66 17.43 -15.27
C PRO A 393 4.99 18.08 -15.67
N TYR A 394 5.83 18.43 -14.68
CA TYR A 394 7.12 19.09 -14.90
C TYR A 394 8.29 18.10 -15.00
N ALA A 395 8.06 16.81 -14.73
CA ALA A 395 9.11 15.80 -14.75
C ALA A 395 9.47 15.41 -16.19
N PRO A 396 10.74 15.56 -16.62
CA PRO A 396 11.19 15.08 -17.93
C PRO A 396 10.93 13.60 -18.16
N SER A 397 11.00 12.80 -17.09
CA SER A 397 10.68 11.38 -17.11
C SER A 397 10.09 10.94 -15.78
N THR A 398 8.98 10.19 -15.86
CA THR A 398 8.29 9.61 -14.69
C THR A 398 8.15 8.11 -14.88
N ALA A 399 8.61 7.32 -13.90
CA ALA A 399 8.45 5.87 -13.88
C ALA A 399 7.34 5.44 -12.89
N LEU A 400 6.45 4.55 -13.30
CA LEU A 400 5.45 3.95 -12.40
C LEU A 400 5.90 2.54 -12.00
N PHE A 401 5.74 2.21 -10.72
CA PHE A 401 6.16 0.95 -10.13
C PHE A 401 4.99 0.32 -9.35
N GLU A 402 4.40 -0.75 -9.89
CA GLU A 402 3.29 -1.42 -9.22
C GLU A 402 3.71 -2.08 -7.91
N VAL A 403 2.92 -1.95 -6.86
CA VAL A 403 3.10 -2.70 -5.61
C VAL A 403 1.79 -3.38 -5.19
N LEU A 404 1.92 -4.44 -4.40
CA LEU A 404 0.77 -5.13 -3.83
C LEU A 404 0.23 -4.30 -2.66
N ARG A 405 -1.09 -4.04 -2.69
CA ARG A 405 -1.77 -3.23 -1.67
C ARG A 405 -1.59 -3.81 -0.28
N GLU A 406 -1.77 -5.12 -0.17
CA GLU A 406 -1.65 -5.89 1.06
C GLU A 406 -0.21 -6.01 1.59
N GLU A 407 0.79 -5.50 0.87
CA GLU A 407 2.17 -5.41 1.34
C GLU A 407 2.62 -3.99 1.65
N GLU A 408 2.08 -2.99 0.95
CA GLU A 408 2.64 -1.63 0.97
C GLU A 408 1.63 -0.51 1.20
N PHE A 409 0.32 -0.78 1.28
CA PHE A 409 -0.69 0.27 1.38
C PHE A 409 -1.82 -0.05 2.37
N ALA A 410 -1.69 0.53 3.57
CA ALA A 410 -2.66 0.47 4.66
C ALA A 410 -2.88 1.88 5.27
N PRO A 411 -3.63 2.76 4.59
CA PRO A 411 -3.85 4.14 5.02
C PRO A 411 -4.76 4.25 6.26
N VAL A 412 -4.44 5.22 7.12
CA VAL A 412 -5.22 5.60 8.31
C VAL A 412 -5.79 7.00 8.11
N LYS A 413 -7.02 7.08 7.60
CA LYS A 413 -7.68 8.34 7.21
C LYS A 413 -8.92 8.65 8.01
N ASN A 414 -9.69 7.62 8.41
CA ASN A 414 -10.98 7.77 9.04
C ASN A 414 -11.02 7.09 10.42
N ALA A 415 -11.82 7.59 11.35
CA ALA A 415 -12.05 6.93 12.63
C ALA A 415 -12.69 5.53 12.47
N ASN A 416 -12.49 4.66 13.45
CA ASN A 416 -13.19 3.37 13.54
C ASN A 416 -14.72 3.60 13.51
N GLY A 417 -15.44 2.72 12.80
CA GLY A 417 -16.85 2.91 12.45
C GLY A 417 -17.08 3.41 11.01
N SER A 418 -16.04 3.89 10.34
CA SER A 418 -16.08 4.12 8.89
C SER A 418 -15.86 2.81 8.11
N ASN A 419 -16.33 2.75 6.86
CA ASN A 419 -16.26 1.54 6.02
C ASN A 419 -14.86 1.24 5.45
N PHE A 420 -13.92 2.19 5.49
CA PHE A 420 -12.60 2.07 4.85
C PHE A 420 -11.55 2.97 5.52
N ASP A 421 -10.27 2.65 5.31
CA ASP A 421 -9.07 3.40 5.76
C ASP A 421 -9.11 3.78 7.24
N THR A 422 -9.48 2.82 8.09
CA THR A 422 -9.57 2.97 9.55
C THR A 422 -8.35 2.41 10.27
N PRO A 423 -8.06 2.84 11.51
CA PRO A 423 -7.05 2.21 12.37
C PRO A 423 -7.17 0.68 12.43
N ASP A 424 -8.39 0.15 12.60
CA ASP A 424 -8.62 -1.30 12.65
C ASP A 424 -8.28 -1.98 11.33
N SER A 425 -8.67 -1.39 10.19
CA SER A 425 -8.35 -1.95 8.87
C SER A 425 -6.83 -1.97 8.61
N ALA A 426 -6.13 -0.89 8.97
CA ALA A 426 -4.69 -0.79 8.82
C ALA A 426 -3.96 -1.79 9.74
N ARG A 427 -4.39 -1.91 11.01
CA ARG A 427 -3.86 -2.91 11.95
C ARG A 427 -3.99 -4.31 11.38
N LEU A 428 -5.17 -4.68 10.88
CA LEU A 428 -5.40 -6.02 10.34
C LEU A 428 -4.54 -6.30 9.10
N LEU A 429 -4.33 -5.32 8.22
CA LEU A 429 -3.44 -5.48 7.07
C LEU A 429 -1.98 -5.74 7.50
N VAL A 430 -1.47 -4.99 8.49
CA VAL A 430 -0.14 -5.21 9.07
C VAL A 430 -0.02 -6.62 9.67
N LEU A 431 -0.97 -7.01 10.52
CA LEU A 431 -0.95 -8.31 11.20
C LEU A 431 -1.05 -9.49 10.21
N ARG A 432 -1.81 -9.35 9.13
CA ARG A 432 -1.93 -10.37 8.08
C ARG A 432 -0.65 -10.49 7.25
N LEU A 433 -0.02 -9.36 6.90
CA LEU A 433 1.26 -9.38 6.21
C LEU A 433 2.31 -10.14 7.03
N HIS A 434 2.45 -9.77 8.30
CA HIS A 434 3.41 -10.38 9.21
C HIS A 434 3.10 -11.86 9.50
N ALA A 435 1.82 -12.25 9.60
CA ALA A 435 1.43 -13.65 9.71
C ALA A 435 1.91 -14.47 8.49
N ARG A 436 1.78 -13.94 7.26
CA ARG A 436 2.31 -14.58 6.06
C ARG A 436 3.84 -14.73 6.11
N TRP A 437 4.55 -13.72 6.61
CA TRP A 437 6.00 -13.80 6.77
C TRP A 437 6.43 -14.90 7.75
N VAL A 438 5.76 -15.01 8.91
CA VAL A 438 6.05 -16.05 9.90
C VAL A 438 5.83 -17.45 9.33
N VAL A 439 4.72 -17.65 8.60
CA VAL A 439 4.42 -18.93 7.95
C VAL A 439 5.44 -19.25 6.85
N ALA A 440 5.78 -18.26 6.01
CA ALA A 440 6.80 -18.42 4.96
C ALA A 440 8.18 -18.78 5.54
N ALA A 441 8.50 -18.27 6.74
CA ALA A 441 9.72 -18.59 7.48
C ALA A 441 9.70 -19.95 8.21
N GLY A 442 8.61 -20.72 8.06
CA GLY A 442 8.43 -22.05 8.66
C GLY A 442 7.92 -22.05 10.10
N GLY A 443 7.32 -20.95 10.55
CA GLY A 443 6.61 -20.87 11.84
C GLY A 443 5.14 -21.29 11.74
N PHE A 444 4.56 -21.67 12.87
CA PHE A 444 3.16 -22.07 13.01
C PHE A 444 2.38 -21.01 13.78
N LEU A 445 1.12 -20.79 13.40
CA LEU A 445 0.23 -19.85 14.06
C LEU A 445 -0.91 -20.59 14.74
N THR A 446 -1.18 -20.25 16.00
CA THR A 446 -2.40 -20.66 16.72
C THR A 446 -3.15 -19.41 17.13
N HIS A 447 -4.47 -19.51 17.24
CA HIS A 447 -5.30 -18.35 17.56
C HIS A 447 -6.56 -18.78 18.29
N SER A 448 -6.99 -17.98 19.26
CA SER A 448 -8.24 -18.19 20.00
C SER A 448 -9.44 -17.53 19.31
N VAL A 449 -9.18 -16.68 18.32
CA VAL A 449 -10.18 -15.98 17.49
C VAL A 449 -9.77 -16.11 16.02
N PRO A 450 -10.70 -15.98 15.05
CA PRO A 450 -10.36 -16.13 13.64
C PRO A 450 -9.24 -15.19 13.16
N LEU A 451 -8.34 -15.67 12.29
CA LEU A 451 -7.23 -14.88 11.73
C LEU A 451 -7.68 -13.61 10.98
N TYR A 452 -8.94 -13.54 10.54
CA TYR A 452 -9.44 -12.30 9.96
C TYR A 452 -9.55 -11.16 10.99
N ALA A 453 -9.49 -11.47 12.28
CA ALA A 453 -9.64 -10.55 13.41
C ALA A 453 -8.39 -10.49 14.33
N THR A 454 -7.32 -11.23 14.03
CA THR A 454 -6.07 -11.26 14.82
C THR A 454 -4.86 -11.56 13.95
N GLY A 455 -3.66 -11.54 14.51
CA GLY A 455 -2.46 -12.00 13.81
C GLY A 455 -1.20 -11.75 14.61
N VAL A 456 -0.06 -11.81 13.94
CA VAL A 456 1.25 -11.60 14.56
C VAL A 456 1.79 -10.26 14.09
N GLU A 457 2.41 -9.51 14.98
CA GLU A 457 3.22 -8.36 14.62
C GLU A 457 4.69 -8.77 14.58
N VAL A 458 5.38 -8.50 13.47
CA VAL A 458 6.84 -8.60 13.39
C VAL A 458 7.39 -7.19 13.49
N SER A 459 8.29 -6.96 14.44
CA SER A 459 8.99 -5.68 14.59
C SER A 459 9.83 -5.38 13.33
N PRO A 460 9.79 -4.15 12.77
CA PRO A 460 10.67 -3.78 11.66
C PRO A 460 12.16 -3.96 11.95
N LEU A 461 12.57 -3.93 13.22
CA LEU A 461 13.94 -4.24 13.62
C LEU A 461 14.33 -5.71 13.40
N CYS A 462 13.36 -6.63 13.38
CA CYS A 462 13.59 -8.04 13.08
C CYS A 462 13.65 -8.27 11.56
N SER A 463 12.70 -7.71 10.83
CA SER A 463 12.54 -7.93 9.39
C SER A 463 11.90 -6.72 8.71
N TYR A 464 12.47 -6.30 7.58
CA TYR A 464 11.99 -5.17 6.79
C TYR A 464 10.84 -5.55 5.87
N ALA A 465 10.97 -6.68 5.16
CA ALA A 465 10.03 -7.16 4.15
C ALA A 465 9.78 -8.68 4.23
N GLY A 466 10.09 -9.32 5.36
CA GLY A 466 9.90 -10.76 5.59
C GLY A 466 11.19 -11.57 5.58
N GLU A 467 12.34 -10.96 5.29
CA GLU A 467 13.66 -11.59 5.33
C GLU A 467 14.14 -11.87 6.76
N ASN A 468 15.10 -12.79 6.92
CA ASN A 468 15.79 -13.11 8.19
C ASN A 468 14.89 -13.65 9.31
N LEU A 469 13.71 -14.17 8.98
CA LEU A 469 12.76 -14.69 9.97
C LEU A 469 12.90 -16.19 10.25
N GLU A 470 13.59 -16.95 9.40
CA GLU A 470 13.72 -18.41 9.52
C GLU A 470 14.37 -18.81 10.84
N ALA A 471 15.42 -18.09 11.25
CA ALA A 471 16.10 -18.34 12.53
C ALA A 471 15.18 -18.09 13.75
N ILE A 472 14.18 -17.22 13.60
CA ILE A 472 13.25 -16.86 14.67
C ILE A 472 12.01 -17.75 14.63
N CYS A 473 11.52 -18.14 13.46
CA CYS A 473 10.19 -18.72 13.28
C CYS A 473 10.20 -20.23 13.05
N ARG A 474 11.25 -20.78 12.40
CA ARG A 474 11.24 -22.17 11.93
C ARG A 474 10.98 -23.15 13.07
N GLY A 475 9.92 -23.94 12.92
CA GLY A 475 9.54 -24.99 13.87
C GLY A 475 8.89 -24.46 15.16
N ARG A 476 8.66 -23.15 15.29
CA ARG A 476 8.07 -22.53 16.48
C ARG A 476 6.59 -22.20 16.25
N THR A 477 5.81 -22.28 17.32
CA THR A 477 4.39 -21.91 17.32
C THR A 477 4.19 -20.56 18.02
N PHE A 478 3.44 -19.67 17.39
CA PHE A 478 3.09 -18.34 17.91
C PHE A 478 1.58 -18.28 18.16
N HIS A 479 1.18 -17.85 19.36
CA HIS A 479 -0.23 -17.69 19.71
C HIS A 479 -0.68 -16.24 19.51
N ALA A 480 -1.56 -16.00 18.55
CA ALA A 480 -2.04 -14.67 18.20
C ALA A 480 -3.16 -14.18 19.14
N PRO A 481 -3.21 -12.87 19.49
CA PRO A 481 -2.30 -11.80 19.03
C PRO A 481 -0.97 -11.78 19.79
N CYS A 482 0.15 -11.64 19.08
CA CYS A 482 1.47 -11.50 19.71
C CYS A 482 2.42 -10.63 18.88
N GLU A 483 3.47 -10.11 19.53
CA GLU A 483 4.60 -9.43 18.89
C GLU A 483 5.82 -10.36 18.83
N ILE A 484 6.51 -10.36 17.69
CA ILE A 484 7.86 -10.86 17.50
C ILE A 484 8.78 -9.64 17.46
N SER A 485 9.42 -9.36 18.59
CA SER A 485 10.47 -8.35 18.74
C SER A 485 11.83 -9.01 19.01
N HIS A 486 12.91 -8.25 18.88
CA HIS A 486 14.25 -8.73 19.17
C HIS A 486 14.31 -9.33 20.59
N TYR A 487 14.44 -10.65 20.70
CA TYR A 487 14.86 -11.27 21.95
C TYR A 487 16.31 -10.86 22.20
N THR A 488 16.52 -9.94 23.14
CA THR A 488 17.81 -9.83 23.83
C THR A 488 18.06 -11.17 24.51
N THR A 489 19.09 -11.88 24.07
CA THR A 489 19.64 -13.02 24.79
C THR A 489 20.21 -12.51 26.11
N ASN A 490 19.42 -12.51 27.17
CA ASN A 490 19.96 -12.42 28.52
C ASN A 490 20.87 -13.64 28.72
N ASN A 491 22.17 -13.35 28.83
CA ASN A 491 23.24 -14.24 29.26
C ASN A 491 23.49 -15.50 28.42
N GLY A 492 24.30 -15.36 27.37
CA GLY A 492 25.51 -16.18 27.18
C GLY A 492 25.41 -17.71 27.24
N LYS A 493 24.25 -18.32 27.00
CA LYS A 493 24.10 -19.77 26.87
C LYS A 493 23.20 -20.10 25.69
N GLN A 494 23.84 -20.43 24.56
CA GLN A 494 23.21 -21.30 23.58
C GLN A 494 22.82 -22.60 24.27
N SER A 495 21.54 -22.95 24.21
CA SER A 495 21.13 -24.35 24.29
C SER A 495 20.25 -24.62 23.07
N ILE A 496 20.87 -25.27 22.09
CA ILE A 496 20.17 -25.96 21.00
C ILE A 496 19.91 -27.38 21.52
N PRO A 497 18.65 -27.83 21.69
CA PRO A 497 18.39 -29.24 21.68
C PRO A 497 18.40 -29.68 20.21
N LEU A 498 19.52 -30.27 19.82
CA LEU A 498 19.60 -31.14 18.66
C LEU A 498 18.63 -32.31 18.91
N ASN A 499 17.58 -32.43 18.11
CA ASN A 499 16.98 -33.74 17.83
C ASN A 499 16.55 -33.80 16.37
N SER A 500 17.54 -34.16 15.55
CA SER A 500 17.37 -34.63 14.18
C SER A 500 16.92 -36.08 14.21
N ARG A 501 15.79 -36.40 13.54
CA ARG A 501 15.54 -37.66 12.79
C ARG A 501 14.13 -37.85 12.21
N LEU A 502 13.23 -36.86 12.20
CA LEU A 502 11.91 -36.98 11.56
C LEU A 502 11.64 -36.00 10.39
N SER A 503 12.57 -35.09 10.09
CA SER A 503 12.45 -34.14 8.96
C SER A 503 12.77 -34.73 7.58
N HIS A 504 13.50 -35.85 7.52
CA HIS A 504 13.87 -36.49 6.26
C HIS A 504 12.70 -37.22 5.57
N LEU A 505 11.72 -37.72 6.34
CA LEU A 505 10.56 -38.43 5.79
C LEU A 505 9.54 -37.45 5.19
N ARG A 506 9.26 -36.34 5.87
CA ARG A 506 8.31 -35.29 5.42
C ARG A 506 8.78 -34.58 4.14
N PHE A 507 10.08 -34.30 4.02
CA PHE A 507 10.65 -33.67 2.82
C PHE A 507 10.71 -34.64 1.62
N SER A 508 10.93 -35.93 1.86
CA SER A 508 10.94 -36.97 0.81
C SER A 508 9.54 -37.21 0.23
N VAL A 509 8.49 -37.24 1.07
CA VAL A 509 7.11 -37.48 0.62
C VAL A 509 6.58 -36.32 -0.22
N CYS A 510 6.74 -35.06 0.21
CA CYS A 510 6.28 -33.89 -0.55
C CYS A 510 7.05 -33.69 -1.87
N ILE A 511 8.35 -34.00 -1.91
CA ILE A 511 9.14 -33.94 -3.16
C ILE A 511 8.77 -35.09 -4.11
N ARG A 512 8.53 -36.30 -3.59
CA ARG A 512 8.10 -37.45 -4.42
C ARG A 512 6.70 -37.25 -4.99
N LEU A 513 5.77 -36.69 -4.21
CA LEU A 513 4.42 -36.35 -4.66
C LEU A 513 4.44 -35.22 -5.72
N SER A 514 5.24 -34.17 -5.53
CA SER A 514 5.38 -33.10 -6.53
C SER A 514 6.03 -33.59 -7.85
N ARG A 515 6.97 -34.54 -7.78
CA ARG A 515 7.60 -35.15 -8.97
C ARG A 515 6.65 -36.09 -9.75
N LEU A 516 5.71 -36.75 -9.06
CA LEU A 516 4.68 -37.58 -9.71
C LEU A 516 3.75 -36.76 -10.61
N PHE A 517 3.44 -35.52 -10.23
CA PHE A 517 2.55 -34.65 -11.00
C PHE A 517 3.26 -33.90 -12.15
N GLN A 518 4.57 -33.64 -12.05
CA GLN A 518 5.34 -33.04 -13.14
C GLN A 518 5.47 -33.97 -14.38
N HIS A 519 5.35 -35.29 -14.21
CA HIS A 519 5.43 -36.23 -15.34
C HIS A 519 4.13 -36.45 -16.13
N LYS A 520 3.01 -35.85 -15.70
CA LYS A 520 1.75 -35.84 -16.49
C LYS A 520 1.53 -34.57 -17.32
N VAL A 521 2.42 -33.59 -17.23
CA VAL A 521 2.29 -32.29 -17.94
C VAL A 521 3.01 -32.26 -19.30
N TYR A 522 3.83 -33.27 -19.63
CA TYR A 522 4.67 -33.27 -20.86
C TYR A 522 4.29 -34.29 -21.94
N VAL A 523 3.09 -34.85 -21.93
CA VAL A 523 2.61 -35.70 -23.04
C VAL A 523 1.20 -35.30 -23.44
N GLU A 524 1.08 -34.19 -24.17
CA GLU A 524 0.01 -34.00 -25.16
C GLU A 524 0.31 -32.75 -26.01
N GLU A 525 1.14 -32.92 -27.04
CA GLU A 525 1.04 -32.15 -28.28
C GLU A 525 1.79 -32.92 -29.38
N GLY A 526 1.06 -33.35 -30.40
CA GLY A 526 1.60 -34.17 -31.48
C GLY A 526 0.50 -34.65 -32.42
N SER A 527 -0.01 -33.75 -33.25
CA SER A 527 -0.85 -34.06 -34.41
C SER A 527 -0.07 -34.83 -35.48
N GLY A 528 -0.59 -35.96 -35.97
CA GLY A 528 -0.09 -36.61 -37.19
C GLY A 528 -0.34 -38.12 -37.24
N GLY A 529 -1.12 -38.58 -38.23
CA GLY A 529 -1.67 -39.93 -38.30
C GLY A 529 -0.71 -41.07 -38.71
N GLY A 530 -1.11 -42.28 -38.32
CA GLY A 530 -0.98 -43.52 -39.09
C GLY A 530 0.36 -44.27 -39.12
N LYS A 531 0.55 -45.25 -38.21
CA LYS A 531 1.03 -46.63 -38.51
C LYS A 531 0.86 -47.55 -37.28
N ARG A 532 0.77 -48.87 -37.56
CA ARG A 532 0.00 -49.92 -36.87
C ARG A 532 0.64 -50.57 -35.62
N ALA A 533 -0.16 -50.66 -34.56
CA ALA A 533 -0.54 -51.85 -33.77
C ALA A 533 0.49 -52.74 -33.03
N MET A 534 1.80 -52.64 -33.23
CA MET A 534 2.80 -53.30 -32.34
C MET A 534 3.33 -52.35 -31.25
N GLU A 535 3.47 -51.06 -31.54
CA GLU A 535 3.86 -50.02 -30.56
C GLU A 535 2.76 -49.72 -29.53
N VAL A 536 1.51 -50.02 -29.87
CA VAL A 536 0.35 -49.81 -28.97
C VAL A 536 0.34 -50.84 -27.84
N SER A 537 0.81 -52.07 -28.09
CA SER A 537 0.94 -53.11 -27.07
C SER A 537 1.99 -52.75 -26.02
N GLU A 538 3.20 -52.32 -26.44
CA GLU A 538 4.26 -51.91 -25.51
C GLU A 538 3.94 -50.59 -24.78
N ARG A 539 3.26 -49.63 -25.43
CA ARG A 539 2.78 -48.42 -24.77
C ARG A 539 1.67 -48.71 -23.76
N ILE A 540 0.74 -49.62 -24.08
CA ILE A 540 -0.31 -50.04 -23.14
C ILE A 540 0.31 -50.84 -21.98
N TYR A 541 1.21 -51.79 -22.25
CA TYR A 541 1.91 -52.56 -21.21
C TYR A 541 2.77 -51.66 -20.31
N GLY A 542 3.51 -50.71 -20.90
CA GLY A 542 4.25 -49.69 -20.17
C GLY A 542 3.37 -48.70 -19.41
N SER A 543 2.16 -48.38 -19.92
CA SER A 543 1.18 -47.56 -19.21
C SER A 543 0.49 -48.31 -18.07
N ILE A 544 0.26 -49.62 -18.21
CA ILE A 544 -0.32 -50.49 -17.19
C ILE A 544 0.71 -50.76 -16.09
N GLN A 545 1.99 -50.95 -16.46
CA GLN A 545 3.09 -51.13 -15.52
C GLN A 545 3.38 -49.82 -14.76
N LYS A 546 3.31 -48.66 -15.42
CA LYS A 546 3.36 -47.34 -14.75
C LYS A 546 2.13 -47.08 -13.88
N ARG A 547 0.92 -47.44 -14.30
CA ARG A 547 -0.29 -47.35 -13.46
C ARG A 547 -0.21 -48.26 -12.22
N ARG A 548 0.33 -49.48 -12.36
CA ARG A 548 0.61 -50.38 -11.22
C ARG A 548 1.62 -49.80 -10.24
N GLN A 549 2.72 -49.23 -10.74
CA GLN A 549 3.74 -48.57 -9.89
C GLN A 549 3.21 -47.31 -9.20
N VAL A 550 2.34 -46.53 -9.86
CA VAL A 550 1.69 -45.36 -9.25
C VAL A 550 0.66 -45.78 -8.20
N SER A 551 -0.12 -46.84 -8.44
CA SER A 551 -1.07 -47.38 -7.44
C SER A 551 -0.33 -47.91 -6.21
N GLN A 552 0.75 -48.67 -6.39
CA GLN A 552 1.59 -49.14 -5.28
C GLN A 552 2.25 -48.00 -4.50
N LEU A 553 2.73 -46.96 -5.19
CA LEU A 553 3.34 -45.81 -4.54
C LEU A 553 2.30 -44.97 -3.77
N VAL A 554 1.06 -44.86 -4.28
CA VAL A 554 -0.04 -44.21 -3.56
C VAL A 554 -0.45 -45.02 -2.33
N GLU A 555 -0.52 -46.35 -2.43
CA GLU A 555 -0.77 -47.25 -1.30
C GLU A 555 0.35 -47.16 -0.24
N GLU A 556 1.62 -47.20 -0.64
CA GLU A 556 2.77 -47.07 0.28
C GLU A 556 2.85 -45.69 0.96
N LEU A 557 2.48 -44.63 0.25
CA LEU A 557 2.39 -43.29 0.83
C LEU A 557 1.17 -43.17 1.75
N TRP A 558 0.08 -43.87 1.43
CA TRP A 558 -1.11 -43.89 2.26
C TRP A 558 -0.88 -44.61 3.57
N GLU A 559 -0.23 -45.78 3.56
CA GLU A 559 0.19 -46.49 4.78
C GLU A 559 1.05 -45.61 5.69
N GLN A 560 1.87 -44.71 5.13
CA GLN A 560 2.63 -43.74 5.92
C GLN A 560 1.76 -42.60 6.47
N ILE A 561 0.77 -42.12 5.71
CA ILE A 561 -0.15 -41.07 6.17
C ILE A 561 -1.07 -41.60 7.28
N LEU A 562 -1.48 -42.87 7.21
CA LEU A 562 -2.30 -43.54 8.23
C LEU A 562 -1.60 -43.67 9.60
N THR A 563 -0.28 -43.47 9.66
CA THR A 563 0.48 -43.44 10.93
C THR A 563 0.48 -42.07 11.62
N LEU A 564 -0.05 -41.03 10.96
CA LEU A 564 -0.16 -39.67 11.49
C LEU A 564 -1.42 -39.51 12.35
N GLU A 565 -1.42 -38.54 13.27
CA GLU A 565 -2.62 -38.20 14.03
C GLU A 565 -3.68 -37.54 13.13
N ASP A 566 -4.97 -37.76 13.39
CA ASP A 566 -6.10 -37.27 12.56
C ASP A 566 -5.98 -35.76 12.22
N LYS A 567 -5.48 -34.97 13.17
CA LYS A 567 -5.25 -33.53 12.99
C LYS A 567 -4.15 -33.22 11.96
N GLU A 568 -3.08 -34.00 11.94
CA GLU A 568 -1.97 -33.84 10.99
C GLU A 568 -2.39 -34.27 9.58
N ILE A 569 -3.26 -35.29 9.46
CA ILE A 569 -3.84 -35.73 8.18
C ILE A 569 -4.72 -34.61 7.60
N LEU A 570 -5.58 -34.01 8.42
CA LEU A 570 -6.46 -32.92 7.99
C LEU A 570 -5.66 -31.67 7.58
N ASP A 571 -4.61 -31.31 8.32
CA ASP A 571 -3.73 -30.19 8.00
C ASP A 571 -2.99 -30.41 6.67
N LEU A 572 -2.50 -31.63 6.41
CA LEU A 572 -1.79 -31.96 5.17
C LEU A 572 -2.64 -31.66 3.92
N PHE A 573 -3.93 -32.00 3.97
CA PHE A 573 -4.85 -31.83 2.84
C PHE A 573 -5.52 -30.45 2.81
N THR A 574 -5.58 -29.73 3.93
CA THR A 574 -6.12 -28.36 3.99
C THR A 574 -5.20 -27.32 3.35
N TYR A 575 -3.88 -27.55 3.41
CA TYR A 575 -2.86 -26.61 2.92
C TYR A 575 -2.21 -27.04 1.60
N THR A 576 -2.64 -28.15 1.00
CA THR A 576 -2.18 -28.59 -0.32
C THR A 576 -3.34 -28.63 -1.31
N PRO A 577 -3.22 -28.07 -2.53
CA PRO A 577 -4.29 -28.07 -3.52
C PRO A 577 -4.48 -29.45 -4.17
N ILE A 578 -3.99 -30.53 -3.55
CA ILE A 578 -3.87 -31.85 -4.18
C ILE A 578 -5.25 -32.51 -4.41
N LEU A 579 -6.18 -32.35 -3.46
CA LEU A 579 -7.54 -32.86 -3.58
C LEU A 579 -8.33 -32.07 -4.62
N ASP A 580 -8.19 -30.75 -4.63
CA ASP A 580 -8.80 -29.86 -5.61
C ASP A 580 -8.26 -30.12 -7.03
N ALA A 581 -6.94 -30.23 -7.20
CA ALA A 581 -6.32 -30.55 -8.49
C ALA A 581 -6.77 -31.93 -9.00
N ALA A 582 -6.81 -32.94 -8.12
CA ALA A 582 -7.30 -34.27 -8.46
C ALA A 582 -8.79 -34.25 -8.87
N ALA A 583 -9.61 -33.45 -8.18
CA ALA A 583 -11.03 -33.28 -8.51
C ALA A 583 -11.24 -32.54 -9.84
N LYS A 584 -10.47 -31.48 -10.11
CA LYS A 584 -10.50 -30.72 -11.38
C LYS A 584 -10.19 -31.59 -12.59
N ILE A 585 -9.18 -32.47 -12.49
CA ILE A 585 -8.76 -33.34 -13.59
C ILE A 585 -9.51 -34.68 -13.65
N GLY A 586 -10.36 -35.00 -12.68
CA GLY A 586 -11.17 -36.22 -12.67
C GLY A 586 -10.42 -37.49 -12.21
N ASN A 587 -9.41 -37.37 -11.34
CA ASN A 587 -8.58 -38.49 -10.88
C ASN A 587 -9.26 -39.32 -9.78
N VAL A 588 -10.26 -40.11 -10.17
CA VAL A 588 -11.09 -40.94 -9.27
C VAL A 588 -10.27 -42.02 -8.57
N GLU A 589 -9.28 -42.61 -9.25
CA GLU A 589 -8.43 -43.68 -8.72
C GLU A 589 -7.62 -43.20 -7.50
N PHE A 590 -7.21 -41.93 -7.50
CA PHE A 590 -6.55 -41.29 -6.35
C PHE A 590 -7.54 -40.90 -5.23
N LEU A 591 -8.70 -40.35 -5.59
CA LEU A 591 -9.67 -39.84 -4.61
C LEU A 591 -10.46 -40.93 -3.88
N THR A 592 -10.69 -42.08 -4.52
CA THR A 592 -11.51 -43.18 -3.96
C THR A 592 -10.95 -43.72 -2.65
N PRO A 593 -9.68 -44.17 -2.56
CA PRO A 593 -9.14 -44.69 -1.29
C PRO A 593 -9.07 -43.61 -0.21
N LEU A 594 -8.82 -42.35 -0.58
CA LEU A 594 -8.74 -41.21 0.36
C LEU A 594 -10.11 -40.92 1.01
N ILE A 595 -11.15 -40.79 0.19
CA ILE A 595 -12.51 -40.46 0.66
C ILE A 595 -13.15 -41.66 1.40
N GLN A 596 -12.82 -42.89 0.99
CA GLN A 596 -13.31 -44.08 1.70
C GLN A 596 -12.66 -44.26 3.08
N SER A 597 -11.39 -43.87 3.22
CA SER A 597 -10.64 -44.01 4.48
C SER A 597 -10.86 -42.83 5.43
N TYR A 598 -10.95 -41.60 4.92
CA TYR A 598 -11.27 -40.38 5.68
C TYR A 598 -12.37 -39.58 4.97
N PRO A 599 -13.66 -39.88 5.23
CA PRO A 599 -14.78 -39.19 4.61
C PRO A 599 -14.77 -37.68 4.86
N ASP A 600 -14.21 -37.21 5.98
CA ASP A 600 -14.23 -35.79 6.34
C ASP A 600 -13.34 -34.90 5.44
N LEU A 601 -12.44 -35.49 4.64
CA LEU A 601 -11.62 -34.75 3.68
C LEU A 601 -12.42 -34.03 2.60
N ILE A 602 -13.69 -34.40 2.39
CA ILE A 602 -14.58 -33.73 1.45
C ILE A 602 -14.99 -32.32 1.92
N TRP A 603 -14.84 -32.02 3.21
CA TRP A 603 -15.12 -30.71 3.82
C TRP A 603 -13.92 -29.76 3.73
N VAL A 604 -12.81 -30.22 3.16
CA VAL A 604 -11.67 -29.35 2.89
C VAL A 604 -12.03 -28.41 1.73
N PHE A 605 -11.98 -27.11 1.98
CA PHE A 605 -12.26 -26.05 1.02
C PHE A 605 -10.95 -25.51 0.43
N ASP A 606 -10.99 -25.04 -0.82
CA ASP A 606 -9.89 -24.33 -1.45
C ASP A 606 -9.53 -23.10 -0.59
N SER A 607 -8.32 -23.13 -0.03
CA SER A 607 -7.77 -22.09 0.83
C SER A 607 -7.29 -20.86 0.04
N PHE A 608 -7.34 -20.90 -1.29
CA PHE A 608 -6.82 -19.85 -2.17
C PHE A 608 -7.87 -19.16 -3.05
N LYS A 609 -9.09 -19.70 -3.22
CA LYS A 609 -10.22 -19.01 -3.89
C LYS A 609 -11.59 -19.43 -3.32
N ASP A 610 -12.34 -18.45 -2.81
CA ASP A 610 -13.79 -18.43 -2.59
C ASP A 610 -14.46 -19.76 -2.16
N LYS A 611 -14.21 -20.29 -0.95
CA LYS A 611 -14.96 -21.40 -0.31
C LYS A 611 -15.40 -22.58 -1.22
N TYR A 612 -14.68 -22.90 -2.29
CA TYR A 612 -15.04 -23.99 -3.18
C TYR A 612 -14.57 -25.31 -2.57
N SER A 613 -15.50 -26.21 -2.27
CA SER A 613 -15.15 -27.59 -1.88
C SER A 613 -14.85 -28.44 -3.12
N ILE A 614 -14.25 -29.60 -2.91
CA ILE A 614 -13.88 -30.55 -3.98
C ILE A 614 -15.07 -30.98 -4.87
N ILE A 615 -16.30 -30.92 -4.37
CA ILE A 615 -17.51 -31.20 -5.17
C ILE A 615 -17.85 -30.04 -6.13
N HIS A 616 -17.59 -28.78 -5.73
CA HIS A 616 -17.73 -27.62 -6.61
C HIS A 616 -16.70 -27.72 -7.75
N ALA A 617 -15.46 -28.08 -7.43
CA ALA A 617 -14.42 -28.32 -8.42
C ALA A 617 -14.83 -29.42 -9.42
N ALA A 618 -15.44 -30.51 -8.95
CA ALA A 618 -15.94 -31.58 -9.82
C ALA A 618 -17.08 -31.11 -10.76
N VAL A 619 -18.03 -30.29 -10.27
CA VAL A 619 -19.15 -29.77 -11.08
C VAL A 619 -18.70 -28.71 -12.08
N ILE A 620 -17.87 -27.77 -11.65
CA ILE A 620 -17.29 -26.73 -12.52
C ILE A 620 -16.52 -27.39 -13.67
N ASN A 621 -15.82 -28.50 -13.42
CA ASN A 621 -14.99 -29.19 -14.42
C ASN A 621 -15.67 -30.38 -15.11
N ARG A 622 -16.97 -30.59 -14.90
CA ARG A 622 -17.76 -31.69 -15.50
C ARG A 622 -17.13 -33.07 -15.29
N GLN A 623 -16.74 -33.37 -14.06
CA GLN A 623 -16.14 -34.65 -13.67
C GLN A 623 -17.17 -35.56 -12.99
N GLU A 624 -18.04 -36.17 -13.78
CA GLU A 624 -19.18 -36.99 -13.33
C GLU A 624 -18.79 -38.12 -12.37
N ARG A 625 -17.67 -38.80 -12.63
CA ARG A 625 -17.22 -39.93 -11.79
C ARG A 625 -16.71 -39.47 -10.42
N VAL A 626 -16.10 -38.29 -10.33
CA VAL A 626 -15.69 -37.70 -9.04
C VAL A 626 -16.91 -37.17 -8.28
N PHE A 627 -17.84 -36.52 -8.97
CA PHE A 627 -19.13 -36.13 -8.39
C PHE A 627 -19.87 -37.34 -7.82
N SER A 628 -19.97 -38.43 -8.59
CA SER A 628 -20.64 -39.66 -8.16
C SER A 628 -19.96 -40.33 -6.97
N LEU A 629 -18.62 -40.31 -6.91
CA LEU A 629 -17.86 -40.81 -5.77
C LEU A 629 -18.22 -40.05 -4.48
N ILE A 630 -18.24 -38.71 -4.54
CA ILE A 630 -18.53 -37.86 -3.39
C ILE A 630 -20.03 -37.93 -3.03
N TYR A 631 -20.92 -37.88 -4.01
CA TYR A 631 -22.39 -37.91 -3.81
C TYR A 631 -22.87 -39.22 -3.16
N ASN A 632 -22.19 -40.34 -3.42
CA ASN A 632 -22.53 -41.64 -2.87
C ASN A 632 -21.86 -41.95 -1.52
N SER A 633 -21.02 -41.04 -1.00
CA SER A 633 -20.45 -41.17 0.35
C SER A 633 -21.53 -40.87 1.43
N ARG A 634 -21.62 -41.72 2.47
CA ARG A 634 -22.75 -41.71 3.42
C ARG A 634 -22.81 -40.41 4.22
N GLY A 635 -23.99 -39.78 4.29
CA GLY A 635 -24.30 -38.68 5.22
C GLY A 635 -24.20 -37.25 4.65
N ILE A 636 -23.86 -37.09 3.37
CA ILE A 636 -23.29 -35.83 2.83
C ILE A 636 -24.22 -35.13 1.82
N LYS A 637 -25.40 -35.69 1.58
CA LYS A 637 -26.28 -35.26 0.47
C LYS A 637 -26.85 -33.86 0.65
N ASP A 638 -27.04 -33.38 1.87
CA ASP A 638 -27.78 -32.13 2.08
C ASP A 638 -26.84 -30.92 2.29
N ALA A 639 -25.87 -31.01 3.20
CA ALA A 639 -25.06 -29.85 3.59
C ALA A 639 -24.12 -29.31 2.49
N LEU A 640 -23.57 -30.14 1.61
CA LEU A 640 -22.71 -29.67 0.51
C LEU A 640 -23.50 -29.09 -0.68
N LEU A 641 -24.76 -29.48 -0.88
CA LEU A 641 -25.62 -28.94 -1.95
C LEU A 641 -26.14 -27.53 -1.63
N TYR A 642 -26.28 -27.21 -0.34
CA TYR A 642 -26.75 -25.89 0.13
C TYR A 642 -25.62 -24.88 0.37
N ASN A 643 -24.35 -25.30 0.28
CA ASN A 643 -23.22 -24.39 0.40
C ASN A 643 -23.24 -23.37 -0.74
N LYS A 644 -22.95 -22.12 -0.39
CA LYS A 644 -22.95 -20.99 -1.32
C LYS A 644 -21.61 -20.29 -1.29
N ASP A 645 -21.16 -19.84 -2.46
CA ASP A 645 -20.00 -18.96 -2.57
C ASP A 645 -20.30 -17.55 -2.02
N ASP A 646 -19.28 -16.69 -1.99
CA ASP A 646 -19.41 -15.30 -1.53
C ASP A 646 -20.30 -14.44 -2.47
N SER A 647 -20.70 -14.99 -3.62
CA SER A 647 -21.69 -14.44 -4.56
C SER A 647 -23.07 -15.12 -4.45
N ASN A 648 -23.31 -15.91 -3.40
CA ASN A 648 -24.57 -16.62 -3.12
C ASN A 648 -24.94 -17.71 -4.16
N ASN A 649 -24.00 -18.18 -4.99
CA ASN A 649 -24.18 -19.28 -5.94
C ASN A 649 -24.07 -20.64 -5.26
N ASN A 650 -25.02 -21.53 -5.50
CA ASN A 650 -24.94 -22.94 -5.09
C ASN A 650 -24.49 -23.84 -6.26
N ILE A 651 -24.32 -25.14 -5.99
CA ILE A 651 -23.88 -26.14 -6.98
C ILE A 651 -24.72 -26.18 -8.27
N LEU A 652 -26.03 -25.87 -8.22
CA LEU A 652 -26.88 -25.81 -9.42
C LEU A 652 -26.52 -24.62 -10.31
N HIS A 653 -26.16 -23.47 -9.72
CA HIS A 653 -25.68 -22.32 -10.48
C HIS A 653 -24.38 -22.67 -11.21
N PHE A 654 -23.48 -23.42 -10.57
CA PHE A 654 -22.25 -23.89 -11.22
C PHE A 654 -22.49 -24.95 -12.29
N ALA A 655 -23.51 -25.80 -12.11
CA ALA A 655 -23.93 -26.74 -13.14
C ALA A 655 -24.47 -26.03 -14.39
N THR A 656 -25.06 -24.84 -14.24
CA THR A 656 -25.58 -24.04 -15.38
C THR A 656 -24.54 -23.14 -16.05
N LYS A 657 -23.35 -22.97 -15.45
CA LYS A 657 -22.24 -22.20 -16.05
C LYS A 657 -21.58 -23.02 -17.17
N LEU A 658 -21.12 -22.36 -18.23
CA LEU A 658 -20.49 -22.99 -19.38
C LEU A 658 -19.35 -23.94 -18.95
N ALA A 659 -19.31 -25.16 -19.51
CA ALA A 659 -18.26 -26.13 -19.21
C ALA A 659 -16.88 -25.65 -19.69
N PRO A 660 -15.76 -26.16 -19.12
CA PRO A 660 -14.42 -25.83 -19.61
C PRO A 660 -14.21 -26.24 -21.07
N ALA A 661 -13.41 -25.47 -21.81
CA ALA A 661 -13.16 -25.67 -23.24
C ALA A 661 -12.72 -27.09 -23.61
N SER A 662 -11.93 -27.75 -22.75
CA SER A 662 -11.49 -29.15 -22.93
C SER A 662 -12.64 -30.17 -22.95
N LYS A 663 -13.76 -29.86 -22.29
CA LYS A 663 -14.98 -30.69 -22.29
C LYS A 663 -15.92 -30.28 -23.42
N LEU A 664 -16.07 -28.99 -23.68
CA LEU A 664 -16.86 -28.46 -24.80
C LEU A 664 -16.39 -28.98 -26.17
N ASN A 665 -15.07 -29.10 -26.35
CA ASN A 665 -14.46 -29.61 -27.58
C ASN A 665 -14.61 -31.13 -27.76
N SER A 666 -15.06 -31.86 -26.73
CA SER A 666 -15.24 -33.32 -26.76
C SER A 666 -16.67 -33.76 -27.06
N ILE A 667 -17.63 -32.82 -27.11
CA ILE A 667 -19.06 -33.09 -27.31
C ILE A 667 -19.63 -32.11 -28.34
N THR A 668 -20.24 -32.61 -29.41
CA THR A 668 -20.83 -31.78 -30.48
C THR A 668 -22.30 -31.46 -30.20
N GLY A 669 -22.63 -30.18 -29.98
CA GLY A 669 -24.01 -29.67 -29.91
C GLY A 669 -24.24 -28.71 -28.74
N ALA A 670 -24.71 -27.48 -29.03
CA ALA A 670 -24.85 -26.39 -28.06
C ALA A 670 -25.75 -26.73 -26.84
N THR A 671 -26.76 -27.58 -27.03
CA THR A 671 -27.68 -28.00 -25.95
C THR A 671 -27.05 -29.02 -24.99
N ILE A 672 -26.02 -29.76 -25.43
CA ILE A 672 -25.29 -30.76 -24.61
C ILE A 672 -24.01 -30.13 -24.01
N GLN A 673 -23.68 -28.90 -24.44
CA GLN A 673 -22.53 -28.13 -24.01
C GLN A 673 -22.80 -27.19 -22.81
N MET A 674 -24.08 -26.94 -22.50
CA MET A 674 -24.52 -26.32 -21.24
C MET A 674 -24.53 -27.39 -20.14
#